data_AF-A0A9W9N9B0-F1
#
_entry.id   AF-A0A9W9N9B0-F1
#
_cell.length_a   1.000
_cell.length_b   1.000
_cell.length_c   1.000
_cell.angle_alpha   90.00
_cell.angle_beta   90.00
_cell.angle_gamma   90.00
#
_symmetry.space_group_name_H-M   'P 1'
#
loop_
_entity.id
_entity.type
_entity.pdbx_description
1 polymer ?
#
loop_
_entity_poly.entity_id
_entity_poly.type
_entity_poly.pdbx_seq_one_letter_code
_entity_poly.pdbx_strand_id
1 'polypeptide(L)'
;MVVSRALCVLQANLRKGAETQLSLLNDRSLQSCDLLMISEPYVFLMNDTRHPLVGGLRPHRSMIWVNKKSFPYRQIDIASADIVAVLLFTPTPTLTVSVFIPPGRGCEGAETLTQGLDAIRDAHRRVRCEHGDNIDILIVGDFNRHDQLWGGNQVATRNRQGEAEPIVLLMADWGLTSLLPRGIFTREEGPHRSTIDLVLASPDLSRRVTRCRIHPVEHGSDHRAIETTFHCETRPTLPPITCFSFREAPWADINRELRDLETEIIDITDSSELDATAGRLTDRISTAIRQLVPVARPSPYGKRWWTPELTALRDSYTWARNRCTQARRYGVDVAALEDTALYLRRQYHRAIRDAKRRHWREFLSNTDNIWKAARYLQPGDHSMGIVPTLRSGEQTISDDQGKAHALLETFFPPLPDIQDEPPRDRPQPDALPMEMITPNEIEAALKGMASWKAPGPDALPVVALRFKSHIGKAAKKGMEAVLALRRLHGLPPSVARQLFTSTVASKIDYAATVWCSIRQDSIVAAGIGRPFEAIQRVVSQAIVGVFRNTALVIAEAEAGIEPTVVRLRARILKHWIVCHTLPKDYPFWSCRAAAAMQDGSYPSPFKILAKYGPQCLSDMEVIRPFPLDPWQRSLGELIATVGSDMQELHEAGHARLWLFTSVSVRNGLVGTGLVVRVNQVDIVASNRTVGNDDALNAHYAQLGMSPWKVQVTLVVNNPAVLLSLAKPHLQGGQALITQITEAIYRLAEMGAKVSLKPPIAEDCENTTRAHTLARKATEVNSDVSPPPWARVQLRASALRWARANDKQHRKENFQLWTTGQYTRQLDSALPGPHTKMLYDSLNREKASILAQLRTGHARLNGYLHRIGKTDSDLCDCDVERETVPHFLLRCTRWNEQRCALIEAAGPSLGNLSQMLGGKPATVGDASEPSGRAWKPDVKIVRAVIAFAMETGWLAPEG
;
A
#
# COMPACT_ATOMS: atom_id res chain seq x y z
N MET A 1 -35.83 28.30 -8.30
CA MET A 1 -35.59 28.65 -9.72
C MET A 1 -35.89 27.44 -10.57
N VAL A 2 -36.89 27.54 -11.45
CA VAL A 2 -37.12 26.56 -12.52
C VAL A 2 -35.93 26.67 -13.46
N VAL A 3 -35.15 25.59 -13.61
CA VAL A 3 -34.04 25.56 -14.58
C VAL A 3 -34.60 24.96 -15.85
N SER A 4 -34.65 25.74 -16.93
CA SER A 4 -35.03 25.27 -18.26
C SER A 4 -34.02 24.21 -18.72
N ARG A 5 -34.45 22.95 -18.89
CA ARG A 5 -33.63 21.89 -19.48
C ARG A 5 -34.25 21.46 -20.81
N ALA A 6 -33.43 21.17 -21.79
CA ALA A 6 -33.92 20.61 -23.04
C ALA A 6 -34.08 19.08 -22.93
N LEU A 7 -35.22 18.53 -23.36
CA LEU A 7 -35.39 17.10 -23.65
C LEU A 7 -34.64 16.80 -24.96
N CYS A 8 -33.60 15.98 -24.92
CA CYS A 8 -32.79 15.62 -26.07
C CYS A 8 -33.04 14.18 -26.52
N VAL A 9 -33.36 14.01 -27.81
CA VAL A 9 -33.67 12.74 -28.46
C VAL A 9 -32.71 12.55 -29.64
N LEU A 10 -31.98 11.44 -29.65
CA LEU A 10 -31.15 11.06 -30.79
C LEU A 10 -31.75 9.82 -31.46
N GLN A 11 -32.07 9.94 -32.74
CA GLN A 11 -32.46 8.82 -33.59
C GLN A 11 -31.26 8.31 -34.37
N ALA A 12 -31.07 7.00 -34.44
CA ALA A 12 -30.04 6.38 -35.28
C ALA A 12 -30.46 5.00 -35.81
N ASN A 13 -30.44 4.82 -37.12
CA ASN A 13 -30.47 3.49 -37.74
C ASN A 13 -29.03 2.93 -37.84
N LEU A 14 -28.80 1.79 -37.19
CA LEU A 14 -27.47 1.16 -37.05
C LEU A 14 -27.20 0.06 -38.08
N ARG A 15 -28.21 -0.35 -38.88
CA ARG A 15 -28.12 -1.40 -39.90
C ARG A 15 -27.49 -2.70 -39.38
N LYS A 16 -27.77 -3.05 -38.12
CA LYS A 16 -27.19 -4.20 -37.40
C LYS A 16 -25.65 -4.20 -37.40
N GLY A 17 -25.01 -3.04 -37.51
CA GLY A 17 -23.55 -2.92 -37.49
C GLY A 17 -22.99 -2.93 -36.07
N ALA A 18 -22.19 -3.94 -35.73
CA ALA A 18 -21.56 -4.05 -34.41
C ALA A 18 -20.62 -2.87 -34.12
N GLU A 19 -19.76 -2.53 -35.08
CA GLU A 19 -18.82 -1.41 -35.00
C GLU A 19 -19.55 -0.06 -34.96
N THR A 20 -20.62 0.08 -35.74
CA THR A 20 -21.47 1.28 -35.76
C THR A 20 -22.12 1.50 -34.39
N GLN A 21 -22.71 0.46 -33.80
CA GLN A 21 -23.33 0.54 -32.48
C GLN A 21 -22.28 0.80 -31.38
N LEU A 22 -21.10 0.18 -31.46
CA LEU A 22 -20.00 0.45 -30.54
C LEU A 22 -19.48 1.88 -30.68
N SER A 23 -19.39 2.40 -31.91
CA SER A 23 -19.01 3.79 -32.20
C SER A 23 -20.01 4.78 -31.60
N LEU A 24 -21.31 4.55 -31.81
CA LEU A 24 -22.39 5.36 -31.22
C LEU A 24 -22.28 5.36 -29.68
N LEU A 25 -22.19 4.19 -29.05
CA LEU A 25 -22.09 4.07 -27.58
C LEU A 25 -20.85 4.75 -26.95
N ASN A 26 -19.81 5.01 -27.75
CA ASN A 26 -18.60 5.73 -27.34
C ASN A 26 -18.58 7.19 -27.83
N ASP A 27 -19.69 7.70 -28.36
CA ASP A 27 -19.83 9.12 -28.63
C ASP A 27 -20.10 9.90 -27.34
N ARG A 28 -19.25 10.91 -27.10
CA ARG A 28 -19.31 11.76 -25.92
C ARG A 28 -20.53 12.67 -25.96
N SER A 29 -21.07 12.98 -27.13
CA SER A 29 -22.29 13.81 -27.26
C SER A 29 -23.54 13.11 -26.74
N LEU A 30 -23.54 11.78 -26.57
CA LEU A 30 -24.70 11.06 -26.03
C LEU A 30 -24.96 11.37 -24.55
N GLN A 31 -24.02 11.98 -23.84
CA GLN A 31 -24.19 12.33 -22.43
C GLN A 31 -25.33 13.34 -22.20
N SER A 32 -25.60 14.18 -23.19
CA SER A 32 -26.71 15.13 -23.16
C SER A 32 -28.02 14.56 -23.71
N CYS A 33 -28.03 13.32 -24.19
CA CYS A 33 -29.23 12.67 -24.72
C CYS A 33 -30.05 12.00 -23.61
N ASP A 34 -31.36 12.24 -23.64
CA ASP A 34 -32.33 11.64 -22.72
C ASP A 34 -32.94 10.36 -23.30
N LEU A 35 -33.08 10.31 -24.63
CA LEU A 35 -33.60 9.18 -25.37
C LEU A 35 -32.69 8.84 -26.55
N LEU A 36 -32.42 7.55 -26.74
CA LEU A 36 -31.82 7.01 -27.96
C LEU A 36 -32.85 6.12 -28.66
N MET A 37 -33.31 6.56 -29.82
CA MET A 37 -34.30 5.88 -30.66
C MET A 37 -33.54 5.11 -31.73
N ILE A 38 -33.38 3.80 -31.53
CA ILE A 38 -32.49 2.97 -32.33
C ILE A 38 -33.30 2.08 -33.26
N SER A 39 -33.02 2.18 -34.55
CA SER A 39 -33.51 1.26 -35.57
C SER A 39 -32.40 0.28 -35.97
N GLU A 40 -32.78 -0.96 -36.25
CA GLU A 40 -31.90 -2.08 -36.59
C GLU A 40 -30.67 -2.23 -35.67
N PRO A 41 -30.86 -2.44 -34.36
CA PRO A 41 -29.75 -2.66 -33.45
C PRO A 41 -28.98 -3.96 -33.76
N TYR A 42 -27.67 -3.94 -33.55
CA TYR A 42 -26.87 -5.15 -33.47
C TYR A 42 -27.14 -5.88 -32.14
N VAL A 43 -27.48 -7.17 -32.23
CA VAL A 43 -27.71 -8.03 -31.07
C VAL A 43 -26.37 -8.63 -30.63
N PHE A 44 -25.87 -8.20 -29.47
CA PHE A 44 -24.78 -8.90 -28.81
C PHE A 44 -25.36 -10.17 -28.15
N LEU A 45 -24.89 -11.36 -28.54
CA LEU A 45 -25.21 -12.64 -27.87
C LEU A 45 -24.63 -12.63 -26.44
N MET A 46 -25.29 -11.93 -25.51
CA MET A 46 -25.04 -11.99 -24.07
C MET A 46 -26.35 -11.67 -23.35
N ASN A 47 -26.94 -12.68 -22.70
CA ASN A 47 -28.21 -12.62 -21.95
C ASN A 47 -28.16 -11.81 -20.65
N ASP A 48 -27.25 -10.85 -20.49
CA ASP A 48 -27.18 -10.04 -19.27
C ASP A 48 -26.74 -8.60 -19.56
N THR A 49 -27.66 -7.82 -20.14
CA THR A 49 -27.52 -6.37 -20.12
C THR A 49 -28.20 -5.81 -18.89
N ARG A 50 -27.39 -5.23 -17.99
CA ARG A 50 -27.78 -4.39 -16.83
C ARG A 50 -28.43 -3.06 -17.26
N HIS A 51 -29.31 -3.09 -18.24
CA HIS A 51 -30.03 -1.97 -18.81
C HIS A 51 -31.52 -2.29 -18.77
N PRO A 52 -32.41 -1.30 -18.49
CA PRO A 52 -33.81 -1.47 -18.80
C PRO A 52 -33.95 -1.46 -20.33
N LEU A 53 -33.77 -2.63 -20.95
CA LEU A 53 -34.19 -2.81 -22.34
C LEU A 53 -35.70 -2.79 -22.35
N VAL A 54 -36.27 -1.83 -23.08
CA VAL A 54 -37.69 -1.84 -23.43
C VAL A 54 -37.78 -2.53 -24.79
N GLY A 55 -37.96 -3.85 -24.76
CA GLY A 55 -38.00 -4.74 -25.91
C GLY A 55 -37.88 -6.19 -25.44
N GLY A 56 -38.87 -7.04 -25.74
CA GLY A 56 -38.99 -8.42 -25.24
C GLY A 56 -37.88 -9.42 -25.63
N LEU A 57 -38.14 -10.73 -25.57
CA LEU A 57 -37.14 -11.79 -25.76
C LEU A 57 -36.84 -12.17 -27.23
N ARG A 58 -37.18 -11.33 -28.22
CA ARG A 58 -37.09 -11.61 -29.68
C ARG A 58 -36.09 -10.69 -30.39
N PRO A 59 -35.61 -11.02 -31.61
CA PRO A 59 -34.76 -10.11 -32.38
C PRO A 59 -35.53 -8.85 -32.79
N HIS A 60 -35.33 -7.76 -32.04
CA HIS A 60 -35.98 -6.47 -32.29
C HIS A 60 -35.34 -5.69 -33.43
N ARG A 61 -36.18 -5.00 -34.20
CA ARG A 61 -35.77 -4.07 -35.27
C ARG A 61 -35.90 -2.61 -34.83
N SER A 62 -36.56 -2.33 -33.71
CA SER A 62 -36.63 -1.02 -33.06
C SER A 62 -36.36 -1.14 -31.56
N MET A 63 -35.74 -0.12 -30.96
CA MET A 63 -35.37 -0.11 -29.55
C MET A 63 -35.29 1.31 -29.01
N ILE A 64 -35.74 1.51 -27.76
CA ILE A 64 -35.58 2.79 -27.04
C ILE A 64 -34.63 2.57 -25.86
N TRP A 65 -33.57 3.38 -25.78
CA TRP A 65 -32.80 3.54 -24.54
C TRP A 65 -33.19 4.85 -23.86
N VAL A 66 -33.72 4.72 -22.64
CA VAL A 66 -34.11 5.85 -21.80
C VAL A 66 -33.04 6.12 -20.75
N ASN A 67 -32.63 7.38 -20.64
CA ASN A 67 -31.79 7.83 -19.54
C ASN A 67 -32.64 7.88 -18.26
N LYS A 68 -32.47 6.88 -17.38
CA LYS A 68 -33.22 6.75 -16.11
C LYS A 68 -33.16 7.98 -15.21
N LYS A 69 -32.18 8.87 -15.39
CA LYS A 69 -32.00 10.08 -14.57
C LYS A 69 -32.76 11.29 -15.10
N SER A 70 -33.29 11.21 -16.31
CA SER A 70 -33.86 12.38 -17.02
C SER A 70 -35.36 12.53 -16.74
N PHE A 71 -36.14 11.48 -16.96
CA PHE A 71 -37.59 11.49 -16.78
C PHE A 71 -38.07 10.16 -16.19
N PRO A 72 -39.07 10.16 -15.29
CA PRO A 72 -39.82 8.96 -14.98
C PRO A 72 -40.48 8.46 -16.27
N TYR A 73 -40.53 7.16 -16.46
CA TYR A 73 -41.10 6.57 -17.66
C TYR A 73 -41.82 5.26 -17.37
N ARG A 74 -42.79 4.93 -18.22
CA ARG A 74 -43.50 3.65 -18.23
C ARG A 74 -43.44 3.05 -19.62
N GLN A 75 -43.04 1.79 -19.73
CA GLN A 75 -43.11 1.05 -20.99
C GLN A 75 -44.57 0.80 -21.35
N ILE A 76 -44.92 1.00 -22.62
CA ILE A 76 -46.23 0.62 -23.17
C ILE A 76 -46.02 -0.64 -24.00
N ASP A 77 -46.59 -1.75 -23.54
CA ASP A 77 -46.42 -3.02 -24.24
C ASP A 77 -47.14 -3.02 -25.58
N ILE A 78 -46.39 -3.29 -26.64
CA ILE A 78 -46.84 -3.44 -28.01
C ILE A 78 -46.31 -4.78 -28.51
N ALA A 79 -47.17 -5.64 -29.05
CA ALA A 79 -46.79 -6.94 -29.57
C ALA A 79 -46.14 -6.82 -30.97
N SER A 80 -45.05 -6.06 -31.08
CA SER A 80 -44.32 -5.82 -32.33
C SER A 80 -42.81 -5.83 -32.10
N ALA A 81 -42.05 -6.34 -33.08
CA ALA A 81 -40.59 -6.25 -33.09
C ALA A 81 -40.09 -4.92 -33.69
N ASP A 82 -41.01 -4.14 -34.28
CA ASP A 82 -40.76 -2.96 -35.09
C ASP A 82 -41.08 -1.65 -34.38
N ILE A 83 -41.91 -1.74 -33.34
CA ILE A 83 -42.48 -0.57 -32.68
C ILE A 83 -42.30 -0.76 -31.18
N VAL A 84 -41.64 0.22 -30.58
CA VAL A 84 -41.42 0.28 -29.14
C VAL A 84 -41.96 1.61 -28.65
N ALA A 85 -42.76 1.59 -27.58
CA ALA A 85 -43.36 2.79 -27.03
C ALA A 85 -43.08 2.94 -25.53
N VAL A 86 -42.85 4.19 -25.13
CA VAL A 86 -42.63 4.58 -23.74
C VAL A 86 -43.42 5.86 -23.48
N LEU A 87 -44.16 5.87 -22.37
CA LEU A 87 -44.77 7.08 -21.83
C LEU A 87 -43.76 7.79 -20.92
N LEU A 88 -43.36 9.01 -21.28
CA LEU A 88 -42.52 9.87 -20.46
C LEU A 88 -43.39 10.79 -19.61
N PHE A 89 -43.12 10.83 -18.31
CA PHE A 89 -43.80 11.74 -17.39
C PHE A 89 -43.09 13.10 -17.39
N THR A 90 -43.34 13.91 -18.41
CA THR A 90 -43.02 15.35 -18.44
C THR A 90 -44.21 16.16 -17.88
N PRO A 91 -44.14 17.50 -17.74
CA PRO A 91 -45.30 18.30 -17.27
C PRO A 91 -46.60 17.98 -18.02
N THR A 92 -46.48 17.71 -19.31
CA THR A 92 -47.51 17.04 -20.12
C THR A 92 -46.99 15.63 -20.47
N PRO A 93 -47.67 14.54 -20.07
CA PRO A 93 -47.25 13.19 -20.41
C PRO A 93 -46.98 13.04 -21.92
N THR A 94 -45.82 12.52 -22.29
CA THR A 94 -45.41 12.41 -23.70
C THR A 94 -45.29 10.94 -24.11
N LEU A 95 -46.19 10.47 -24.97
CA LEU A 95 -46.09 9.17 -25.61
C LEU A 95 -45.00 9.21 -26.69
N THR A 96 -43.88 8.54 -26.41
CA THR A 96 -42.74 8.46 -27.32
C THR A 96 -42.66 7.09 -27.97
N VAL A 97 -42.61 7.05 -29.29
CA VAL A 97 -42.68 5.82 -30.09
C VAL A 97 -41.48 5.75 -31.04
N SER A 98 -40.72 4.66 -30.95
CA SER A 98 -39.64 4.33 -31.87
C SER A 98 -40.14 3.35 -32.92
N VAL A 99 -40.01 3.73 -34.20
CA VAL A 99 -40.58 3.00 -35.32
C VAL A 99 -39.50 2.47 -36.26
N PHE A 100 -39.66 1.24 -36.71
CA PHE A 100 -38.98 0.70 -37.87
C PHE A 100 -40.03 0.04 -38.78
N ILE A 101 -40.40 0.69 -39.87
CA ILE A 101 -41.27 0.06 -40.87
C ILE A 101 -40.37 -0.61 -41.92
N PRO A 102 -40.51 -1.92 -42.17
CA PRO A 102 -39.75 -2.58 -43.21
C PRO A 102 -39.93 -1.92 -44.59
N PRO A 103 -38.88 -1.93 -45.45
CA PRO A 103 -39.04 -1.50 -46.82
C PRO A 103 -40.00 -2.46 -47.55
N GLY A 104 -41.01 -1.90 -48.22
CA GLY A 104 -41.99 -2.67 -48.98
C GLY A 104 -42.67 -1.80 -50.03
N ARG A 105 -43.07 -2.40 -51.16
CA ARG A 105 -43.86 -1.77 -52.22
C ARG A 105 -45.15 -2.55 -52.44
N GLY A 106 -46.16 -1.91 -53.03
CA GLY A 106 -47.45 -2.56 -53.31
C GLY A 106 -48.24 -2.88 -52.04
N CYS A 107 -49.20 -3.81 -52.16
CA CYS A 107 -50.18 -4.11 -51.11
C CYS A 107 -49.55 -4.60 -49.80
N GLU A 108 -48.57 -5.51 -49.85
CA GLU A 108 -47.89 -6.02 -48.64
C GLU A 108 -47.16 -4.91 -47.86
N GLY A 109 -46.53 -3.97 -48.58
CA GLY A 109 -45.88 -2.81 -47.98
C GLY A 109 -46.88 -1.84 -47.34
N ALA A 110 -48.06 -1.68 -47.95
CA ALA A 110 -49.15 -0.87 -47.41
C ALA A 110 -49.81 -1.53 -46.18
N GLU A 111 -50.01 -2.84 -46.19
CA GLU A 111 -50.52 -3.62 -45.06
C GLU A 111 -49.56 -3.56 -43.87
N THR A 112 -48.26 -3.77 -44.10
CA THR A 112 -47.25 -3.70 -43.04
C THR A 112 -47.20 -2.31 -42.40
N LEU A 113 -47.29 -1.26 -43.23
CA LEU A 113 -47.37 0.12 -42.73
C LEU A 113 -48.64 0.32 -41.90
N THR A 114 -49.79 -0.12 -42.40
CA THR A 114 -51.09 0.02 -41.74
C THR A 114 -51.12 -0.70 -40.39
N GLN A 115 -50.67 -1.95 -40.33
CA GLN A 115 -50.53 -2.72 -39.08
C GLN A 115 -49.62 -2.01 -38.08
N GLY A 116 -48.52 -1.43 -38.54
CA GLY A 116 -47.62 -0.65 -37.71
C GLY A 116 -48.32 0.59 -37.12
N LEU A 117 -49.00 1.37 -37.96
CA LEU A 117 -49.73 2.56 -37.51
C LEU A 117 -50.90 2.22 -36.59
N ASP A 118 -51.60 1.10 -36.81
CA ASP A 118 -52.68 0.64 -35.95
C ASP A 118 -52.18 0.25 -34.56
N ALA A 119 -51.02 -0.40 -34.47
CA ALA A 119 -50.37 -0.66 -33.18
C ALA A 119 -50.02 0.64 -32.42
N ILE A 120 -49.64 1.70 -33.14
CA ILE A 120 -49.40 3.04 -32.55
C ILE A 120 -50.74 3.66 -32.10
N ARG A 121 -51.81 3.56 -32.91
CA ARG A 121 -53.15 4.02 -32.54
C ARG A 121 -53.67 3.31 -31.29
N ASP A 122 -53.43 2.01 -31.15
CA ASP A 122 -53.82 1.22 -29.97
C ASP A 122 -53.03 1.62 -28.73
N ALA A 123 -51.73 1.86 -28.86
CA ALA A 123 -50.91 2.41 -27.78
C ALA A 123 -51.41 3.79 -27.34
N HIS A 124 -51.68 4.68 -28.30
CA HIS A 124 -52.23 6.00 -28.03
C HIS A 124 -53.59 5.95 -27.34
N ARG A 125 -54.53 5.12 -27.83
CA ARG A 125 -55.85 4.92 -27.22
C ARG A 125 -55.74 4.47 -25.77
N ARG A 126 -54.89 3.49 -25.46
CA ARG A 126 -54.70 2.99 -24.09
C ARG A 126 -54.17 4.09 -23.15
N VAL A 127 -53.18 4.86 -23.59
CA VAL A 127 -52.62 5.96 -22.77
C VAL A 127 -53.64 7.09 -22.58
N ARG A 128 -54.41 7.41 -23.63
CA ARG A 128 -55.48 8.41 -23.62
C ARG A 128 -56.60 8.06 -22.65
N CYS A 129 -57.01 6.80 -22.58
CA CYS A 129 -58.00 6.35 -21.58
C CYS A 129 -57.54 6.58 -20.13
N GLU A 130 -56.23 6.54 -19.87
CA GLU A 130 -55.67 6.72 -18.53
C GLU A 130 -55.41 8.20 -18.17
N HIS A 131 -54.97 9.03 -19.13
CA HIS A 131 -54.48 10.40 -18.86
C HIS A 131 -55.34 11.51 -19.50
N GLY A 132 -56.45 11.17 -20.16
CA GLY A 132 -57.30 12.11 -20.88
C GLY A 132 -56.64 12.67 -22.15
N ASP A 133 -57.10 13.83 -22.61
CA ASP A 133 -56.61 14.47 -23.84
C ASP A 133 -55.30 15.27 -23.64
N ASN A 134 -54.80 15.37 -22.41
CA ASN A 134 -53.58 16.12 -22.09
C ASN A 134 -52.31 15.27 -22.28
N ILE A 135 -52.06 14.82 -23.52
CA ILE A 135 -50.93 13.96 -23.88
C ILE A 135 -50.22 14.51 -25.13
N ASP A 136 -48.91 14.62 -25.07
CA ASP A 136 -48.06 14.88 -26.23
C ASP A 136 -47.65 13.59 -26.94
N ILE A 137 -47.41 13.68 -28.24
CA ILE A 137 -47.02 12.53 -29.07
C ILE A 137 -45.71 12.84 -29.77
N LEU A 138 -44.76 11.91 -29.67
CA LEU A 138 -43.48 11.94 -30.37
C LEU A 138 -43.26 10.60 -31.07
N ILE A 139 -43.27 10.58 -32.41
CA ILE A 139 -43.03 9.38 -33.21
C ILE A 139 -41.76 9.59 -34.02
N VAL A 140 -40.79 8.68 -33.84
CA VAL A 140 -39.42 8.85 -34.34
C VAL A 140 -38.95 7.52 -34.89
N GLY A 141 -38.31 7.49 -36.05
CA GLY A 141 -37.86 6.22 -36.60
C GLY A 141 -37.64 6.18 -38.10
N ASP A 142 -37.25 5.02 -38.58
CA ASP A 142 -37.11 4.74 -40.01
C ASP A 142 -38.43 4.16 -40.55
N PHE A 143 -39.12 4.96 -41.35
CA PHE A 143 -40.39 4.57 -41.94
C PHE A 143 -40.22 3.86 -43.28
N ASN A 144 -39.03 3.91 -43.90
CA ASN A 144 -38.80 3.42 -45.26
C ASN A 144 -39.86 3.87 -46.29
N ARG A 145 -40.50 5.03 -46.08
CA ARG A 145 -41.52 5.63 -46.95
C ARG A 145 -41.13 7.03 -47.39
N HIS A 146 -41.50 7.38 -48.61
CA HIS A 146 -41.15 8.64 -49.26
C HIS A 146 -42.41 9.46 -49.50
N ASP A 147 -42.32 10.74 -49.19
CA ASP A 147 -43.34 11.71 -49.54
C ASP A 147 -42.72 13.08 -49.82
N GLN A 148 -43.38 13.89 -50.64
CA GLN A 148 -42.96 15.26 -50.89
C GLN A 148 -42.94 16.15 -49.64
N LEU A 149 -43.77 15.86 -48.62
CA LEU A 149 -43.86 16.63 -47.39
C LEU A 149 -42.53 16.71 -46.64
N TRP A 150 -41.81 15.60 -46.54
CA TRP A 150 -40.47 15.55 -45.89
C TRP A 150 -39.33 15.38 -46.89
N GLY A 151 -39.52 14.61 -47.95
CA GLY A 151 -38.46 14.30 -48.92
C GLY A 151 -38.24 15.36 -49.98
N GLY A 152 -39.10 16.38 -50.10
CA GLY A 152 -38.96 17.46 -51.08
C GLY A 152 -39.37 17.09 -52.50
N ASN A 153 -39.19 18.03 -53.44
CA ASN A 153 -39.65 17.89 -54.83
C ASN A 153 -38.99 16.70 -55.58
N GLN A 154 -37.81 16.26 -55.13
CA GLN A 154 -37.09 15.10 -55.68
C GLN A 154 -37.80 13.74 -55.49
N VAL A 155 -38.83 13.66 -54.64
CA VAL A 155 -39.66 12.46 -54.46
C VAL A 155 -40.67 12.32 -55.60
N ALA A 156 -41.23 13.43 -56.06
CA ALA A 156 -42.17 13.48 -57.18
C ALA A 156 -41.55 12.88 -58.45
N THR A 157 -40.29 13.21 -58.70
CA THR A 157 -39.50 12.73 -59.84
C THR A 157 -39.16 11.24 -59.79
N ARG A 158 -39.45 10.53 -58.70
CA ARG A 158 -39.08 9.11 -58.48
C ARG A 158 -40.26 8.13 -58.48
N ASN A 159 -41.48 8.56 -58.82
CA ASN A 159 -42.71 7.74 -58.83
C ASN A 159 -42.96 6.98 -57.51
N ARG A 160 -42.67 7.62 -56.36
CA ARG A 160 -42.91 7.05 -55.03
C ARG A 160 -43.98 7.81 -54.23
N GLN A 161 -44.67 8.77 -54.85
CA GLN A 161 -45.72 9.54 -54.21
C GLN A 161 -46.91 8.62 -53.86
N GLY A 162 -47.49 8.78 -52.68
CA GLY A 162 -48.64 8.00 -52.21
C GLY A 162 -48.30 6.79 -51.33
N GLU A 163 -47.07 6.26 -51.36
CA GLU A 163 -46.69 5.11 -50.51
C GLU A 163 -46.72 5.44 -49.00
N ALA A 164 -46.75 6.72 -48.66
CA ALA A 164 -46.79 7.24 -47.30
C ALA A 164 -48.15 7.82 -46.88
N GLU A 165 -49.18 7.69 -47.71
CA GLU A 165 -50.51 8.26 -47.46
C GLU A 165 -51.08 7.91 -46.07
N PRO A 166 -50.97 6.67 -45.55
CA PRO A 166 -51.41 6.36 -44.18
C PRO A 166 -50.68 7.16 -43.09
N ILE A 167 -49.42 7.53 -43.31
CA ILE A 167 -48.65 8.39 -42.39
C ILE A 167 -49.18 9.82 -42.47
N VAL A 168 -49.47 10.31 -43.69
CA VAL A 168 -50.03 11.65 -43.90
C VAL A 168 -51.41 11.79 -43.26
N LEU A 169 -52.25 10.77 -43.38
CA LEU A 169 -53.55 10.72 -42.70
C LEU A 169 -53.39 10.71 -41.18
N LEU A 170 -52.48 9.91 -40.63
CA LEU A 170 -52.17 9.94 -39.20
C LEU A 170 -51.68 11.32 -38.74
N MET A 171 -50.84 11.98 -39.54
CA MET A 171 -50.39 13.35 -39.27
C MET A 171 -51.55 14.33 -39.26
N ALA A 172 -52.49 14.23 -40.21
CA ALA A 172 -53.68 15.06 -40.25
C ALA A 172 -54.61 14.81 -39.05
N ASP A 173 -54.88 13.54 -38.72
CA ASP A 173 -55.77 13.12 -37.63
C ASP A 173 -55.28 13.60 -36.26
N TRP A 174 -53.97 13.56 -36.03
CA TRP A 174 -53.35 13.89 -34.73
C TRP A 174 -52.66 15.27 -34.73
N GLY A 175 -52.75 16.02 -35.83
CA GLY A 175 -52.07 17.30 -36.00
C GLY A 175 -50.54 17.22 -35.92
N LEU A 176 -49.93 16.09 -36.30
CA LEU A 176 -48.49 15.90 -36.17
C LEU A 176 -47.72 16.72 -37.23
N THR A 177 -46.63 17.34 -36.79
CA THR A 177 -45.71 18.09 -37.67
C THR A 177 -44.37 17.36 -37.79
N SER A 178 -43.82 17.31 -39.01
CA SER A 178 -42.46 16.82 -39.25
C SER A 178 -41.44 17.87 -38.83
N LEU A 179 -40.54 17.52 -37.91
CA LEU A 179 -39.61 18.47 -37.29
C LEU A 179 -38.31 18.68 -38.09
N LEU A 180 -37.94 17.70 -38.91
CA LEU A 180 -36.74 17.81 -39.76
C LEU A 180 -37.07 18.67 -40.99
N PRO A 181 -36.22 19.64 -41.38
CA PRO A 181 -36.47 20.46 -42.56
C PRO A 181 -36.67 19.61 -43.82
N ARG A 182 -37.66 20.00 -44.62
CA ARG A 182 -38.00 19.36 -45.89
C ARG A 182 -36.79 19.27 -46.82
N GLY A 183 -36.53 18.08 -47.37
CA GLY A 183 -35.47 17.82 -48.35
C GLY A 183 -34.11 17.45 -47.77
N ILE A 184 -33.97 17.32 -46.44
CA ILE A 184 -32.73 16.85 -45.81
C ILE A 184 -32.60 15.33 -45.99
N PHE A 185 -31.50 14.86 -46.60
CA PHE A 185 -31.22 13.44 -46.76
C PHE A 185 -30.79 12.79 -45.43
N THR A 186 -31.46 11.70 -45.07
CA THR A 186 -31.21 10.95 -43.83
C THR A 186 -30.51 9.62 -44.07
N ARG A 187 -30.60 9.09 -45.30
CA ARG A 187 -29.85 7.92 -45.76
C ARG A 187 -29.04 8.25 -47.01
N GLU A 188 -27.78 7.81 -47.02
CA GLU A 188 -26.85 7.95 -48.14
C GLU A 188 -26.09 6.64 -48.36
N GLU A 189 -26.39 5.94 -49.46
CA GLU A 189 -25.72 4.70 -49.88
C GLU A 189 -25.21 4.88 -51.32
N GLY A 190 -23.90 5.17 -51.44
CA GLY A 190 -23.29 5.52 -52.72
C GLY A 190 -23.97 6.74 -53.36
N PRO A 191 -24.42 6.65 -54.63
CA PRO A 191 -25.11 7.76 -55.30
C PRO A 191 -26.57 7.95 -54.83
N HIS A 192 -27.14 6.97 -54.13
CA HIS A 192 -28.56 6.99 -53.74
C HIS A 192 -28.75 7.70 -52.40
N ARG A 193 -29.68 8.68 -52.39
CA ARG A 193 -30.03 9.47 -51.21
C ARG A 193 -31.53 9.55 -51.02
N SER A 194 -31.98 9.45 -49.79
CA SER A 194 -33.40 9.50 -49.44
C SER A 194 -33.63 10.11 -48.06
N THR A 195 -34.84 10.61 -47.85
CA THR A 195 -35.36 11.08 -46.55
C THR A 195 -36.43 10.11 -46.13
N ILE A 196 -36.07 9.17 -45.25
CA ILE A 196 -36.94 8.08 -44.79
C ILE A 196 -37.00 7.96 -43.26
N ASP A 197 -36.10 8.67 -42.58
CA ASP A 197 -36.06 8.79 -41.13
C ASP A 197 -36.87 10.03 -40.73
N LEU A 198 -37.98 9.84 -40.00
CA LEU A 198 -38.91 10.92 -39.65
C LEU A 198 -38.93 11.19 -38.15
N VAL A 199 -39.17 12.45 -37.81
CA VAL A 199 -39.43 12.93 -36.45
C VAL A 199 -40.75 13.69 -36.49
N LEU A 200 -41.81 13.07 -35.99
CA LEU A 200 -43.18 13.60 -35.96
C LEU A 200 -43.56 13.98 -34.53
N ALA A 201 -44.12 15.16 -34.32
CA ALA A 201 -44.52 15.64 -33.00
C ALA A 201 -45.91 16.29 -33.01
N SER A 202 -46.66 16.15 -31.90
CA SER A 202 -47.93 16.85 -31.66
C SER A 202 -47.78 18.37 -31.72
N PRO A 203 -48.87 19.14 -31.97
CA PRO A 203 -48.80 20.60 -32.11
C PRO A 203 -48.08 21.30 -30.95
N ASP A 204 -48.41 20.96 -29.70
CA ASP A 204 -47.83 21.63 -28.53
C ASP A 204 -46.39 21.20 -28.23
N LEU A 205 -46.02 19.95 -28.55
CA LEU A 205 -44.63 19.51 -28.50
C LEU A 205 -43.78 20.16 -29.60
N SER A 206 -44.33 20.34 -30.80
CA SER A 206 -43.62 20.96 -31.93
C SER A 206 -43.24 22.42 -31.66
N ARG A 207 -44.11 23.18 -30.98
CA ARG A 207 -43.83 24.57 -30.57
C ARG A 207 -42.69 24.70 -29.58
N ARG A 208 -42.38 23.63 -28.85
CA ARG A 208 -41.27 23.57 -27.89
C ARG A 208 -39.94 23.15 -28.53
N VAL A 209 -39.89 22.81 -29.82
CA VAL A 209 -38.63 22.43 -30.47
C VAL A 209 -37.65 23.59 -30.47
N THR A 210 -36.45 23.32 -29.94
CA THR A 210 -35.30 24.24 -30.00
C THR A 210 -34.40 23.93 -31.19
N ARG A 211 -34.24 22.64 -31.53
CA ARG A 211 -33.37 22.18 -32.62
C ARG A 211 -33.81 20.82 -33.13
N CYS A 212 -33.83 20.63 -34.45
CA CYS A 212 -33.92 19.32 -35.10
C CYS A 212 -32.97 19.32 -36.31
N ARG A 213 -31.95 18.46 -36.31
CA ARG A 213 -30.92 18.44 -37.36
C ARG A 213 -30.21 17.10 -37.44
N ILE A 214 -29.41 16.91 -38.50
CA ILE A 214 -28.45 15.82 -38.56
C ILE A 214 -27.37 15.98 -37.49
N HIS A 215 -27.11 14.90 -36.75
CA HIS A 215 -26.07 14.81 -35.74
C HIS A 215 -24.68 15.00 -36.39
N PRO A 216 -23.81 15.86 -35.84
CA PRO A 216 -22.52 16.18 -36.48
C PRO A 216 -21.50 15.04 -36.50
N VAL A 217 -21.64 14.04 -35.62
CA VAL A 217 -20.70 12.93 -35.50
C VAL A 217 -21.20 11.72 -36.27
N GLU A 218 -20.32 11.14 -37.11
CA GLU A 218 -20.65 9.99 -37.94
C GLU A 218 -20.13 8.70 -37.31
N HIS A 219 -20.85 7.59 -37.51
CA HIS A 219 -20.52 6.28 -36.88
C HIS A 219 -20.26 5.15 -37.87
N GLY A 220 -20.36 5.44 -39.18
CA GLY A 220 -20.14 4.47 -40.24
C GLY A 220 -21.38 3.68 -40.63
N SER A 221 -22.57 4.18 -40.30
CA SER A 221 -23.85 3.78 -40.93
C SER A 221 -24.04 4.51 -42.25
N ASP A 222 -24.76 3.92 -43.20
CA ASP A 222 -25.29 4.62 -44.38
C ASP A 222 -26.43 5.59 -44.01
N HIS A 223 -27.10 5.37 -42.88
CA HIS A 223 -28.00 6.35 -42.27
C HIS A 223 -27.23 7.41 -41.47
N ARG A 224 -27.83 8.58 -41.36
CA ARG A 224 -27.35 9.72 -40.58
C ARG A 224 -28.20 9.84 -39.32
N ALA A 225 -27.56 9.96 -38.17
CA ALA A 225 -28.27 10.14 -36.91
C ALA A 225 -28.95 11.53 -36.87
N ILE A 226 -30.14 11.62 -36.28
CA ILE A 226 -30.91 12.86 -36.17
C ILE A 226 -31.00 13.25 -34.70
N GLU A 227 -30.59 14.47 -34.38
CA GLU A 227 -30.65 15.05 -33.05
C GLU A 227 -31.83 16.03 -32.98
N THR A 228 -32.74 15.79 -32.04
CA THR A 228 -33.89 16.67 -31.76
C THR A 228 -33.90 17.09 -30.30
N THR A 229 -34.05 18.38 -30.03
CA THR A 229 -34.10 18.93 -28.68
C THR A 229 -35.34 19.80 -28.49
N PHE A 230 -36.08 19.56 -27.40
CA PHE A 230 -37.28 20.31 -27.02
C PHE A 230 -37.03 21.11 -25.74
N HIS A 231 -37.54 22.33 -25.67
CA HIS A 231 -37.62 23.11 -24.45
C HIS A 231 -38.61 22.45 -23.49
N CYS A 232 -38.15 22.03 -22.31
CA CYS A 232 -38.98 21.39 -21.31
C CYS A 232 -38.78 22.02 -19.93
N GLU A 233 -39.88 22.37 -19.27
CA GLU A 233 -39.84 22.84 -17.89
C GLU A 233 -39.76 21.64 -16.97
N THR A 234 -38.55 21.20 -16.69
CA THR A 234 -38.32 20.10 -15.74
C THR A 234 -37.96 20.63 -14.37
N ARG A 235 -38.23 19.82 -13.34
CA ARG A 235 -37.58 20.02 -12.04
C ARG A 235 -36.06 20.08 -12.25
N PRO A 236 -35.35 20.97 -11.53
CA PRO A 236 -33.90 21.09 -11.65
C PRO A 236 -33.26 19.72 -11.48
N THR A 237 -32.65 19.23 -12.55
CA THR A 237 -31.70 18.12 -12.41
C THR A 237 -30.39 18.74 -12.00
N LEU A 238 -29.74 18.11 -11.01
CA LEU A 238 -28.43 18.51 -10.55
C LEU A 238 -27.51 18.70 -11.77
N PRO A 239 -26.69 19.76 -11.82
CA PRO A 239 -25.77 19.99 -12.92
C PRO A 239 -24.92 18.74 -13.17
N PRO A 240 -24.56 18.42 -14.43
CA PRO A 240 -23.72 17.27 -14.72
C PRO A 240 -22.42 17.40 -13.92
N ILE A 241 -22.16 16.42 -13.06
CA ILE A 241 -20.93 16.38 -12.26
C ILE A 241 -19.77 16.31 -13.25
N THR A 242 -18.93 17.34 -13.24
CA THR A 242 -17.71 17.37 -14.03
C THR A 242 -16.73 16.38 -13.40
N CYS A 243 -16.58 15.20 -13.99
CA CYS A 243 -15.61 14.21 -13.52
C CYS A 243 -14.23 14.55 -14.09
N PHE A 244 -13.15 14.38 -13.33
CA PHE A 244 -11.79 14.60 -13.81
C PHE A 244 -11.02 13.29 -14.02
N SER A 245 -10.10 13.26 -14.99
CA SER A 245 -9.26 12.12 -15.35
C SER A 245 -8.00 12.11 -14.47
N PHE A 246 -8.17 11.74 -13.19
CA PHE A 246 -7.06 11.74 -12.22
C PHE A 246 -5.94 10.73 -12.53
N ARG A 247 -6.15 9.83 -13.50
CA ARG A 247 -5.09 8.93 -14.00
C ARG A 247 -4.14 9.62 -14.98
N GLU A 248 -4.60 10.67 -15.64
CA GLU A 248 -3.84 11.49 -16.60
C GLU A 248 -3.44 12.84 -15.98
N ALA A 249 -3.65 13.01 -14.68
CA ALA A 249 -3.39 14.27 -13.99
C ALA A 249 -1.87 14.60 -13.96
N PRO A 250 -1.49 15.83 -14.35
CA PRO A 250 -0.10 16.29 -14.27
C PRO A 250 0.25 16.68 -12.82
N TRP A 251 0.43 15.68 -11.95
CA TRP A 251 0.63 15.88 -10.51
C TRP A 251 1.81 16.79 -10.14
N ALA A 252 2.84 16.88 -10.99
CA ALA A 252 3.97 17.77 -10.74
C ALA A 252 3.55 19.25 -10.82
N ASP A 253 2.71 19.60 -11.79
CA ASP A 253 2.25 20.96 -11.99
C ASP A 253 1.20 21.35 -10.94
N ILE A 254 0.31 20.41 -10.58
CA ILE A 254 -0.67 20.59 -9.50
C ILE A 254 0.02 20.87 -8.16
N ASN A 255 1.05 20.10 -7.80
CA ASN A 255 1.78 20.30 -6.56
C ASN A 255 2.59 21.61 -6.55
N ARG A 256 2.98 22.11 -7.72
CA ARG A 256 3.66 23.41 -7.83
C ARG A 256 2.67 24.55 -7.60
N GLU A 257 1.46 24.44 -8.14
CA GLU A 257 0.42 25.46 -8.01
C GLU A 257 -0.17 25.53 -6.59
N LEU A 258 -0.20 24.40 -5.87
CA LEU A 258 -0.73 24.30 -4.51
C LEU A 258 0.36 24.38 -3.42
N ARG A 259 1.59 24.80 -3.75
CA ARG A 259 2.71 24.78 -2.81
C ARG A 259 2.51 25.69 -1.59
N ASP A 260 1.82 26.81 -1.78
CA ASP A 260 1.67 27.87 -0.76
C ASP A 260 0.30 27.83 -0.07
N LEU A 261 -0.45 26.72 -0.18
CA LEU A 261 -1.80 26.60 0.35
C LEU A 261 -1.90 26.86 1.86
N GLU A 262 -0.84 26.54 2.61
CA GLU A 262 -0.77 26.76 4.06
C GLU A 262 -0.84 28.24 4.43
N THR A 263 -0.49 29.15 3.52
CA THR A 263 -0.54 30.59 3.75
C THR A 263 -1.95 31.18 3.71
N GLU A 264 -2.95 30.42 3.24
CA GLU A 264 -4.36 30.83 3.20
C GLU A 264 -5.15 30.47 4.47
N ILE A 265 -4.50 29.77 5.41
CA ILE A 265 -5.07 29.40 6.70
C ILE A 265 -4.92 30.60 7.64
N ILE A 266 -6.06 31.20 8.03
CA ILE A 266 -6.14 32.27 9.03
C ILE A 266 -6.46 31.68 10.40
N ASP A 267 -6.27 32.46 11.47
CA ASP A 267 -6.78 32.09 12.80
C ASP A 267 -8.32 32.14 12.78
N ILE A 268 -8.94 30.99 12.99
CA ILE A 268 -10.39 30.80 12.88
C ILE A 268 -11.02 30.95 14.27
N THR A 269 -11.92 31.91 14.43
CA THR A 269 -12.55 32.20 15.73
C THR A 269 -14.03 31.86 15.80
N ASP A 270 -14.70 31.72 14.65
CA ASP A 270 -16.10 31.28 14.58
C ASP A 270 -16.41 30.31 13.43
N SER A 271 -17.64 29.77 13.43
CA SER A 271 -18.11 28.82 12.42
C SER A 271 -18.16 29.42 11.00
N SER A 272 -18.47 30.72 10.86
CA SER A 272 -18.53 31.39 9.57
C SER A 272 -17.14 31.56 8.97
N GLU A 273 -16.14 31.84 9.80
CA GLU A 273 -14.73 31.94 9.41
C GLU A 273 -14.13 30.57 9.08
N LEU A 274 -14.53 29.52 9.79
CA LEU A 274 -14.17 28.13 9.49
C LEU A 274 -14.67 27.73 8.10
N ASP A 275 -15.96 27.94 7.85
CA ASP A 275 -16.59 27.62 6.57
C ASP A 275 -16.01 28.46 5.44
N ALA A 276 -15.70 29.75 5.69
CA ALA A 276 -15.04 30.61 4.72
C ALA A 276 -13.61 30.15 4.40
N THR A 277 -12.85 29.69 5.40
CA THR A 277 -11.47 29.20 5.22
C THR A 277 -11.44 27.85 4.51
N ALA A 278 -12.29 26.91 4.93
CA ALA A 278 -12.49 25.64 4.25
C ALA A 278 -12.97 25.85 2.80
N GLY A 279 -13.86 26.83 2.58
CA GLY A 279 -14.31 27.28 1.26
C GLY A 279 -13.14 27.73 0.39
N ARG A 280 -12.30 28.67 0.87
CA ARG A 280 -11.13 29.16 0.12
C ARG A 280 -10.15 28.05 -0.25
N LEU A 281 -9.79 27.17 0.70
CA LEU A 281 -8.89 26.04 0.44
C LEU A 281 -9.48 25.07 -0.58
N THR A 282 -10.77 24.75 -0.43
CA THR A 282 -11.49 23.86 -1.35
C THR A 282 -11.58 24.49 -2.74
N ASP A 283 -11.83 25.79 -2.84
CA ASP A 283 -11.88 26.53 -4.10
C ASP A 283 -10.52 26.59 -4.79
N ARG A 284 -9.43 26.81 -4.05
CA ARG A 284 -8.07 26.84 -4.59
C ARG A 284 -7.67 25.48 -5.16
N ILE A 285 -7.86 24.41 -4.38
CA ILE A 285 -7.61 23.02 -4.80
C ILE A 285 -8.48 22.66 -6.00
N SER A 286 -9.78 22.99 -5.94
CA SER A 286 -10.73 22.73 -7.03
C SER A 286 -10.39 23.50 -8.29
N THR A 287 -9.88 24.73 -8.17
CA THR A 287 -9.48 25.57 -9.31
C THR A 287 -8.24 25.01 -9.99
N ALA A 288 -7.19 24.67 -9.24
CA ALA A 288 -6.00 24.03 -9.79
C ALA A 288 -6.36 22.70 -10.49
N ILE A 289 -7.26 21.90 -9.91
CA ILE A 289 -7.72 20.65 -10.52
C ILE A 289 -8.56 20.91 -11.77
N ARG A 290 -9.45 21.90 -11.77
CA ARG A 290 -10.25 22.30 -12.94
C ARG A 290 -9.39 22.78 -14.10
N GLN A 291 -8.30 23.48 -13.81
CA GLN A 291 -7.39 24.03 -14.81
C GLN A 291 -6.42 22.99 -15.37
N LEU A 292 -5.87 22.13 -14.51
CA LEU A 292 -4.75 21.25 -14.86
C LEU A 292 -5.16 19.81 -15.15
N VAL A 293 -6.24 19.30 -14.54
CA VAL A 293 -6.66 17.91 -14.73
C VAL A 293 -7.65 17.83 -15.89
N PRO A 294 -7.40 16.96 -16.89
CA PRO A 294 -8.35 16.78 -17.99
C PRO A 294 -9.72 16.34 -17.47
N VAL A 295 -10.81 16.94 -17.96
CA VAL A 295 -12.16 16.48 -17.63
C VAL A 295 -12.37 15.07 -18.18
N ALA A 296 -12.54 14.11 -17.27
CA ALA A 296 -13.03 12.79 -17.61
C ALA A 296 -14.47 12.91 -18.08
N ARG A 297 -14.75 12.39 -19.26
CA ARG A 297 -16.12 12.21 -19.75
C ARG A 297 -16.46 10.72 -19.71
N PRO A 298 -16.57 10.10 -18.51
CA PRO A 298 -16.94 8.70 -18.41
C PRO A 298 -18.39 8.58 -18.86
N SER A 299 -18.59 8.18 -20.10
CA SER A 299 -19.87 7.60 -20.49
C SER A 299 -19.99 6.25 -19.76
N PRO A 300 -21.10 5.95 -19.05
CA PRO A 300 -21.33 4.60 -18.52
C PRO A 300 -21.37 3.55 -19.65
N TYR A 301 -21.53 3.99 -20.89
CA TYR A 301 -21.47 3.19 -22.12
C TYR A 301 -20.09 3.16 -22.77
N GLY A 302 -19.19 4.05 -22.32
CA GLY A 302 -17.81 4.15 -22.75
C GLY A 302 -17.06 2.85 -22.46
N LYS A 303 -16.53 2.23 -23.51
CA LYS A 303 -15.84 0.95 -23.42
C LYS A 303 -14.40 1.20 -22.97
N ARG A 304 -13.94 0.43 -21.97
CA ARG A 304 -12.58 0.56 -21.40
C ARG A 304 -11.45 0.38 -22.43
N TRP A 305 -11.73 -0.32 -23.53
CA TRP A 305 -10.81 -0.54 -24.63
C TRP A 305 -10.88 0.55 -25.71
N TRP A 306 -11.72 1.57 -25.53
CA TRP A 306 -11.80 2.70 -26.46
C TRP A 306 -10.62 3.65 -26.24
N THR A 307 -9.78 3.80 -27.26
CA THR A 307 -8.56 4.62 -27.17
C THR A 307 -8.75 6.00 -27.82
N PRO A 308 -7.94 7.01 -27.47
CA PRO A 308 -7.91 8.29 -28.15
C PRO A 308 -7.69 8.16 -29.67
N GLU A 309 -6.89 7.18 -30.09
CA GLU A 309 -6.64 6.85 -31.51
C GLU A 309 -7.95 6.52 -32.26
N LEU A 310 -8.87 5.76 -31.64
CA LEU A 310 -10.17 5.45 -32.25
C LEU A 310 -11.01 6.70 -32.43
N THR A 311 -10.94 7.64 -31.48
CA THR A 311 -11.61 8.95 -31.59
C THR A 311 -11.04 9.75 -32.75
N ALA A 312 -9.71 9.81 -32.90
CA ALA A 312 -9.06 10.51 -34.01
C ALA A 312 -9.42 9.91 -35.39
N LEU A 313 -9.50 8.57 -35.48
CA LEU A 313 -9.95 7.88 -36.70
C LEU A 313 -11.43 8.18 -37.02
N ARG A 314 -12.31 8.24 -36.01
CA ARG A 314 -13.71 8.65 -36.18
C ARG A 314 -13.82 10.09 -36.67
N ASP A 315 -13.04 11.00 -36.10
CA ASP A 315 -13.08 12.43 -36.46
C ASP A 315 -12.56 12.63 -37.90
N SER A 316 -11.51 11.91 -38.29
CA SER A 316 -11.00 11.88 -39.67
C SER A 316 -12.06 11.41 -40.67
N TYR A 317 -12.76 10.32 -40.34
CA TYR A 317 -13.86 9.80 -41.16
C TYR A 317 -15.04 10.81 -41.23
N THR A 318 -15.43 11.38 -40.09
CA THR A 318 -16.51 12.38 -39.98
C THR A 318 -16.20 13.61 -40.82
N TRP A 319 -14.96 14.11 -40.74
CA TRP A 319 -14.48 15.23 -41.55
C TRP A 319 -14.57 14.93 -43.05
N ALA A 320 -14.09 13.77 -43.49
CA ALA A 320 -14.14 13.37 -44.89
C ALA A 320 -15.59 13.29 -45.40
N ARG A 321 -16.50 12.72 -44.61
CA ARG A 321 -17.93 12.63 -44.96
C ARG A 321 -18.61 14.00 -45.00
N ASN A 322 -18.34 14.87 -44.03
CA ASN A 322 -18.88 16.24 -44.02
C ASN A 322 -18.34 17.07 -45.20
N ARG A 323 -17.07 16.87 -45.58
CA ARG A 323 -16.46 17.49 -46.77
C ARG A 323 -17.14 17.03 -48.06
N CYS A 324 -17.49 15.75 -48.19
CA CYS A 324 -18.31 15.26 -49.32
C CYS A 324 -19.64 16.01 -49.38
N THR A 325 -20.36 16.10 -48.25
CA THR A 325 -21.65 16.80 -48.17
C THR A 325 -21.53 18.28 -48.54
N GLN A 326 -20.48 18.96 -48.09
CA GLN A 326 -20.24 20.37 -48.42
C GLN A 326 -19.91 20.55 -49.90
N ALA A 327 -18.99 19.75 -50.46
CA ALA A 327 -18.61 19.80 -51.87
C ALA A 327 -19.81 19.58 -52.80
N ARG A 328 -20.72 18.66 -52.45
CA ARG A 328 -21.98 18.42 -53.17
C ARG A 328 -22.91 19.64 -53.16
N ARG A 329 -22.99 20.40 -52.06
CA ARG A 329 -23.80 21.63 -52.00
C ARG A 329 -23.30 22.71 -52.96
N TYR A 330 -22.00 22.72 -53.22
CA TYR A 330 -21.36 23.63 -54.18
C TYR A 330 -21.27 23.05 -55.60
N GLY A 331 -21.87 21.88 -55.87
CA GLY A 331 -21.87 21.27 -57.20
C GLY A 331 -20.52 20.70 -57.65
N VAL A 332 -19.60 20.44 -56.72
CA VAL A 332 -18.25 19.91 -57.01
C VAL A 332 -18.29 18.39 -57.13
N ASP A 333 -17.48 17.82 -58.04
CA ASP A 333 -17.27 16.37 -58.11
C ASP A 333 -16.68 15.82 -56.80
N VAL A 334 -17.28 14.74 -56.31
CA VAL A 334 -17.02 14.17 -54.99
C VAL A 334 -16.51 12.74 -55.04
N ALA A 335 -16.32 12.13 -56.21
CA ALA A 335 -15.90 10.73 -56.33
C ALA A 335 -14.64 10.41 -55.50
N ALA A 336 -13.59 11.23 -55.62
CA ALA A 336 -12.35 11.04 -54.86
C ALA A 336 -12.53 11.25 -53.34
N LEU A 337 -13.43 12.15 -52.93
CA LEU A 337 -13.73 12.39 -51.51
C LEU A 337 -14.54 11.24 -50.92
N GLU A 338 -15.46 10.64 -51.69
CA GLU A 338 -16.25 9.47 -51.32
C GLU A 338 -15.36 8.24 -51.10
N ASP A 339 -14.41 8.00 -52.01
CA ASP A 339 -13.42 6.92 -51.87
C ASP A 339 -12.56 7.09 -50.62
N THR A 340 -12.14 8.34 -50.35
CA THR A 340 -11.39 8.68 -49.14
C THR A 340 -12.22 8.40 -47.88
N ALA A 341 -13.50 8.81 -47.86
CA ALA A 341 -14.40 8.56 -46.74
C ALA A 341 -14.63 7.05 -46.52
N LEU A 342 -14.78 6.26 -47.59
CA LEU A 342 -14.92 4.81 -47.54
C LEU A 342 -13.65 4.12 -47.02
N TYR A 343 -12.47 4.57 -47.44
CA TYR A 343 -11.19 4.09 -46.92
C TYR A 343 -11.07 4.34 -45.40
N LEU A 344 -11.33 5.58 -44.96
CA LEU A 344 -11.25 5.96 -43.54
C LEU A 344 -12.28 5.19 -42.69
N ARG A 345 -13.50 4.97 -43.20
CA ARG A 345 -14.51 4.11 -42.55
C ARG A 345 -13.97 2.70 -42.30
N ARG A 346 -13.38 2.07 -43.32
CA ARG A 346 -12.84 0.71 -43.23
C ARG A 346 -11.68 0.62 -42.23
N GLN A 347 -10.78 1.60 -42.25
CA GLN A 347 -9.66 1.70 -41.32
C GLN A 347 -10.16 1.86 -39.88
N TYR A 348 -11.08 2.78 -39.65
CA TYR A 348 -11.70 3.02 -38.34
C TYR A 348 -12.38 1.77 -37.78
N HIS A 349 -13.26 1.12 -38.55
CA HIS A 349 -13.96 -0.10 -38.12
C HIS A 349 -13.00 -1.29 -37.90
N ARG A 350 -11.89 -1.38 -38.65
CA ARG A 350 -10.83 -2.36 -38.38
C ARG A 350 -10.15 -2.09 -37.03
N ALA A 351 -9.78 -0.84 -36.76
CA ALA A 351 -9.12 -0.45 -35.52
C ALA A 351 -10.00 -0.73 -34.28
N ILE A 352 -11.32 -0.53 -34.37
CA ILE A 352 -12.27 -0.91 -33.31
C ILE A 352 -12.15 -2.40 -32.97
N ARG A 353 -12.15 -3.27 -33.99
CA ARG A 353 -12.04 -4.74 -33.80
C ARG A 353 -10.72 -5.12 -33.14
N ASP A 354 -9.61 -4.51 -33.56
CA ASP A 354 -8.29 -4.82 -33.04
C ASP A 354 -8.09 -4.34 -31.60
N ALA A 355 -8.56 -3.14 -31.27
CA ALA A 355 -8.52 -2.60 -29.90
C ALA A 355 -9.32 -3.48 -28.92
N LYS A 356 -10.54 -3.89 -29.31
CA LYS A 356 -11.37 -4.81 -28.53
C LYS A 356 -10.67 -6.15 -28.30
N ARG A 357 -10.08 -6.73 -29.34
CA ARG A 357 -9.37 -8.03 -29.26
C ARG A 357 -8.13 -7.95 -28.36
N ARG A 358 -7.34 -6.89 -28.49
CA ARG A 358 -6.13 -6.67 -27.68
C ARG A 358 -6.48 -6.57 -26.19
N HIS A 359 -7.47 -5.75 -25.86
CA HIS A 359 -7.93 -5.60 -24.48
C HIS A 359 -8.43 -6.91 -23.87
N TRP A 360 -9.16 -7.72 -24.64
CA TRP A 360 -9.61 -9.03 -24.16
C TRP A 360 -8.44 -9.97 -23.84
N ARG A 361 -7.40 -10.00 -24.69
CA ARG A 361 -6.18 -10.79 -24.42
C ARG A 361 -5.44 -10.31 -23.18
N GLU A 362 -5.26 -9.00 -23.02
CA GLU A 362 -4.64 -8.42 -21.83
C GLU A 362 -5.45 -8.71 -20.57
N PHE A 363 -6.77 -8.58 -20.65
CA PHE A 363 -7.69 -8.91 -19.55
C PHE A 363 -7.53 -10.36 -19.09
N LEU A 364 -7.43 -11.31 -20.03
CA LEU A 364 -7.22 -12.73 -19.76
C LEU A 364 -5.80 -13.06 -19.27
N SER A 365 -4.79 -12.25 -19.62
CA SER A 365 -3.40 -12.49 -19.19
C SER A 365 -3.16 -12.24 -17.69
N ASN A 366 -4.08 -11.56 -17.01
CA ASN A 366 -4.00 -11.30 -15.57
C ASN A 366 -4.73 -12.39 -14.78
N THR A 367 -3.98 -13.12 -13.94
CA THR A 367 -4.49 -14.24 -13.11
C THR A 367 -5.60 -13.83 -12.13
N ASP A 368 -5.64 -12.56 -11.70
CA ASP A 368 -6.69 -12.06 -10.79
C ASP A 368 -8.06 -11.94 -11.48
N ASN A 369 -8.08 -11.96 -12.81
CA ASN A 369 -9.30 -11.80 -13.61
C ASN A 369 -9.94 -13.13 -14.03
N ILE A 370 -9.32 -14.28 -13.74
CA ILE A 370 -9.80 -15.61 -14.18
C ILE A 370 -11.26 -15.83 -13.77
N TRP A 371 -11.63 -15.53 -12.53
CA TRP A 371 -13.00 -15.68 -12.04
C TRP A 371 -14.01 -14.70 -12.68
N LYS A 372 -13.57 -13.49 -13.05
CA LYS A 372 -14.40 -12.53 -13.80
C LYS A 372 -14.57 -12.95 -15.26
N ALA A 373 -13.52 -13.49 -15.87
CA ALA A 373 -13.53 -14.03 -17.21
C ALA A 373 -14.45 -15.26 -17.31
N ALA A 374 -14.35 -16.18 -16.35
CA ALA A 374 -15.24 -17.35 -16.26
C ALA A 374 -16.72 -16.94 -16.17
N ARG A 375 -17.04 -15.91 -15.37
CA ARG A 375 -18.40 -15.36 -15.28
C ARG A 375 -18.91 -14.74 -16.60
N TYR A 376 -18.02 -14.23 -17.45
CA TYR A 376 -18.38 -13.72 -18.78
C TYR A 376 -18.59 -14.82 -19.83
N LEU A 377 -18.07 -16.02 -19.59
CA LEU A 377 -18.14 -17.15 -20.52
C LEU A 377 -19.37 -18.04 -20.31
N GLN A 378 -20.21 -17.74 -19.31
CA GLN A 378 -21.36 -18.56 -18.88
C GLN A 378 -21.03 -20.06 -18.88
N PRO A 379 -20.37 -20.55 -17.82
CA PRO A 379 -20.22 -21.98 -17.63
C PRO A 379 -21.65 -22.54 -17.50
N GLY A 380 -22.03 -23.53 -18.32
CA GLY A 380 -23.32 -24.22 -18.16
C GLY A 380 -23.50 -24.71 -16.72
N ASP A 381 -24.74 -24.93 -16.29
CA ASP A 381 -25.17 -25.21 -14.90
C ASP A 381 -24.34 -26.25 -14.11
N HIS A 382 -23.49 -27.04 -14.78
CA HIS A 382 -22.65 -28.08 -14.19
C HIS A 382 -21.16 -27.72 -13.93
N SER A 383 -20.70 -26.50 -14.20
CA SER A 383 -19.24 -26.23 -14.23
C SER A 383 -18.68 -25.33 -13.12
N MET A 384 -19.53 -24.77 -12.24
CA MET A 384 -19.10 -24.03 -11.04
C MET A 384 -19.47 -24.74 -9.72
N GLY A 385 -20.10 -25.92 -9.78
CA GLY A 385 -20.57 -26.69 -8.62
C GLY A 385 -19.66 -27.85 -8.18
N ILE A 386 -18.53 -28.09 -8.85
CA ILE A 386 -17.65 -29.20 -8.48
C ILE A 386 -16.73 -28.75 -7.36
N VAL A 387 -17.13 -29.03 -6.11
CA VAL A 387 -16.22 -28.98 -4.97
C VAL A 387 -15.18 -30.09 -5.18
N PRO A 388 -13.87 -29.78 -5.28
CA PRO A 388 -12.85 -30.79 -5.48
C PRO A 388 -12.85 -31.78 -4.30
N THR A 389 -12.37 -32.99 -4.54
CA THR A 389 -12.31 -34.08 -3.57
C THR A 389 -11.65 -33.61 -2.26
N LEU A 390 -12.37 -33.68 -1.14
CA LEU A 390 -11.89 -33.22 0.16
C LEU A 390 -11.14 -34.35 0.88
N ARG A 391 -10.18 -34.01 1.73
CA ARG A 391 -9.52 -34.96 2.64
C ARG A 391 -9.85 -34.57 4.07
N SER A 392 -10.42 -35.51 4.82
CA SER A 392 -10.62 -35.41 6.27
C SER A 392 -9.88 -36.57 6.93
N GLY A 393 -8.76 -36.28 7.60
CA GLY A 393 -7.84 -37.33 8.08
C GLY A 393 -7.25 -38.17 6.93
N GLU A 394 -7.37 -39.51 7.02
CA GLU A 394 -6.95 -40.45 5.97
C GLU A 394 -8.02 -40.72 4.89
N GLN A 395 -9.27 -40.27 5.10
CA GLN A 395 -10.35 -40.50 4.15
C GLN A 395 -10.42 -39.43 3.06
N THR A 396 -10.62 -39.89 1.82
CA THR A 396 -10.79 -39.06 0.63
C THR A 396 -12.26 -39.05 0.23
N ILE A 397 -12.91 -37.89 0.33
CA ILE A 397 -14.36 -37.72 0.16
C ILE A 397 -14.64 -37.06 -1.18
N SER A 398 -15.25 -37.83 -2.09
CA SER A 398 -15.53 -37.41 -3.47
C SER A 398 -17.00 -37.14 -3.75
N ASP A 399 -17.89 -37.62 -2.89
CA ASP A 399 -19.33 -37.39 -2.98
C ASP A 399 -19.72 -36.05 -2.33
N ASP A 400 -20.74 -35.38 -2.88
CA ASP A 400 -21.09 -34.02 -2.48
C ASP A 400 -21.77 -33.96 -1.09
N GLN A 401 -22.41 -35.05 -0.65
CA GLN A 401 -23.07 -35.13 0.64
C GLN A 401 -22.04 -35.25 1.79
N GLY A 402 -21.01 -36.06 1.59
CA GLY A 402 -19.85 -36.17 2.47
C GLY A 402 -19.02 -34.89 2.49
N LYS A 403 -18.87 -34.21 1.35
CA LYS A 403 -18.19 -32.90 1.32
C LYS A 403 -18.94 -31.84 2.13
N ALA A 404 -20.27 -31.80 2.01
CA ALA A 404 -21.10 -30.88 2.78
C ALA A 404 -20.99 -31.16 4.29
N HIS A 405 -21.02 -32.43 4.70
CA HIS A 405 -20.90 -32.82 6.11
C HIS A 405 -19.53 -32.46 6.71
N ALA A 406 -18.44 -32.72 5.98
CA ALA A 406 -17.08 -32.38 6.41
C ALA A 406 -16.88 -30.86 6.57
N LEU A 407 -17.47 -30.06 5.67
CA LEU A 407 -17.41 -28.60 5.76
C LEU A 407 -18.26 -28.07 6.92
N LEU A 408 -19.44 -28.65 7.17
CA LEU A 408 -20.30 -28.27 8.28
C LEU A 408 -19.62 -28.47 9.64
N GLU A 409 -19.02 -29.63 9.89
CA GLU A 409 -18.29 -29.89 11.14
C GLU A 409 -17.07 -28.98 11.33
N THR A 410 -16.37 -28.65 10.25
CA THR A 410 -15.15 -27.81 10.33
C THR A 410 -15.47 -26.33 10.57
N PHE A 411 -16.51 -25.80 9.93
CA PHE A 411 -16.86 -24.38 10.02
C PHE A 411 -17.81 -24.06 11.19
N PHE A 412 -18.55 -25.06 11.69
CA PHE A 412 -19.49 -24.91 12.79
C PHE A 412 -19.27 -26.01 13.84
N PRO A 413 -18.10 -26.04 14.52
CA PRO A 413 -17.90 -26.95 15.63
C PRO A 413 -18.93 -26.66 16.73
N PRO A 414 -19.41 -27.68 17.46
CA PRO A 414 -20.33 -27.46 18.57
C PRO A 414 -19.69 -26.49 19.58
N LEU A 415 -20.48 -25.50 19.99
CA LEU A 415 -20.09 -24.55 21.04
C LEU A 415 -19.77 -25.34 22.31
N PRO A 416 -18.68 -25.01 23.03
CA PRO A 416 -18.44 -25.61 24.34
C PRO A 416 -19.62 -25.32 25.27
N ASP A 417 -20.01 -26.28 26.12
CA ASP A 417 -21.12 -26.12 27.06
C ASP A 417 -20.90 -24.88 27.95
N ILE A 418 -21.72 -23.84 27.71
CA ILE A 418 -21.79 -22.64 28.54
C ILE A 418 -22.83 -22.94 29.63
N GLN A 419 -22.39 -22.96 30.89
CA GLN A 419 -23.33 -22.99 32.01
C GLN A 419 -24.03 -21.62 32.11
N ASP A 420 -25.37 -21.63 32.16
CA ASP A 420 -26.22 -20.43 32.14
C ASP A 420 -25.94 -19.49 33.33
N GLU A 421 -25.57 -18.24 33.05
CA GLU A 421 -25.72 -17.12 33.99
C GLU A 421 -27.11 -16.48 33.83
N PRO A 422 -27.74 -15.99 34.93
CA PRO A 422 -29.12 -15.50 34.89
C PRO A 422 -29.25 -14.07 34.31
N PRO A 423 -30.47 -13.64 33.93
CA PRO A 423 -30.70 -12.51 33.04
C PRO A 423 -30.45 -11.15 33.73
N ARG A 424 -29.85 -10.20 33.00
CA ARG A 424 -29.83 -8.77 33.39
C ARG A 424 -30.58 -7.92 32.37
N ASP A 425 -31.64 -7.25 32.85
CA ASP A 425 -32.28 -6.11 32.19
C ASP A 425 -31.24 -5.04 31.82
N ARG A 426 -31.23 -4.58 30.56
CA ARG A 426 -30.41 -3.44 30.14
C ARG A 426 -31.30 -2.25 29.74
N PRO A 427 -31.11 -1.06 30.35
CA PRO A 427 -31.74 0.16 29.88
C PRO A 427 -31.11 0.66 28.56
N GLN A 428 -31.86 1.45 27.81
CA GLN A 428 -31.44 2.08 26.55
C GLN A 428 -30.33 3.12 26.80
N PRO A 429 -29.23 3.16 26.00
CA PRO A 429 -28.08 4.00 26.31
C PRO A 429 -28.30 5.48 25.96
N ASP A 430 -27.72 6.36 26.77
CA ASP A 430 -27.71 7.81 26.59
C ASP A 430 -26.99 8.28 25.32
N ALA A 431 -27.35 9.48 24.83
CA ALA A 431 -26.72 10.10 23.68
C ALA A 431 -25.24 10.42 23.94
N LEU A 432 -24.36 9.95 23.04
CA LEU A 432 -22.91 10.08 23.19
C LEU A 432 -22.45 11.55 23.06
N PRO A 433 -21.54 12.03 23.93
CA PRO A 433 -20.97 13.36 23.84
C PRO A 433 -20.07 13.50 22.59
N MET A 434 -20.19 14.61 21.86
CA MET A 434 -19.41 14.89 20.65
C MET A 434 -18.06 15.52 21.04
N GLU A 435 -16.97 14.73 20.98
CA GLU A 435 -15.60 15.20 21.24
C GLU A 435 -15.01 15.94 20.02
N MET A 436 -14.05 16.85 20.25
CA MET A 436 -13.43 17.66 19.18
C MET A 436 -12.69 16.80 18.14
N ILE A 437 -13.02 16.98 16.86
CA ILE A 437 -12.39 16.29 15.73
C ILE A 437 -10.91 16.66 15.64
N THR A 438 -10.03 15.68 15.74
CA THR A 438 -8.57 15.91 15.72
C THR A 438 -7.99 15.80 14.30
N PRO A 439 -6.87 16.49 13.98
CA PRO A 439 -6.18 16.33 12.69
C PRO A 439 -5.84 14.88 12.33
N ASN A 440 -5.67 14.04 13.36
CA ASN A 440 -5.41 12.60 13.23
C ASN A 440 -6.64 11.79 12.79
N GLU A 441 -7.85 12.19 13.18
CA GLU A 441 -9.11 11.58 12.72
C GLU A 441 -9.38 11.90 11.25
N ILE A 442 -9.11 13.16 10.86
CA ILE A 442 -9.18 13.59 9.45
C ILE A 442 -8.16 12.79 8.63
N GLU A 443 -6.91 12.66 9.10
CA GLU A 443 -5.87 11.89 8.41
C GLU A 443 -6.19 10.38 8.34
N ALA A 444 -6.79 9.81 9.40
CA ALA A 444 -7.20 8.40 9.44
C ALA A 444 -8.40 8.12 8.52
N ALA A 445 -9.39 9.00 8.46
CA ALA A 445 -10.52 8.93 7.53
C ALA A 445 -10.00 8.97 6.09
N LEU A 446 -9.09 9.90 5.79
CA LEU A 446 -8.42 9.99 4.49
C LEU A 446 -7.56 8.75 4.17
N LYS A 447 -6.97 8.07 5.16
CA LYS A 447 -6.18 6.81 5.04
C LYS A 447 -7.00 5.50 5.01
N GLY A 448 -8.28 5.51 5.41
CA GLY A 448 -9.22 4.38 5.32
C GLY A 448 -10.03 4.30 4.00
N MET A 449 -10.43 5.42 3.40
CA MET A 449 -11.20 5.48 2.14
C MET A 449 -10.51 4.88 0.88
N ALA A 450 -11.11 3.92 0.17
CA ALA A 450 -10.48 3.35 -1.02
C ALA A 450 -10.04 4.42 -2.05
N SER A 451 -8.79 4.34 -2.53
CA SER A 451 -8.12 5.43 -3.28
C SER A 451 -8.86 5.90 -4.55
N TRP A 452 -9.62 5.00 -5.17
CA TRP A 452 -10.39 5.27 -6.38
C TRP A 452 -11.90 5.15 -6.12
N LYS A 453 -12.36 5.34 -4.87
CA LYS A 453 -13.80 5.46 -4.59
C LYS A 453 -14.38 6.66 -5.33
N ALA A 454 -15.69 6.61 -5.59
CA ALA A 454 -16.40 7.71 -6.21
C ALA A 454 -16.16 9.00 -5.40
N PRO A 455 -15.80 10.10 -6.05
CA PRO A 455 -15.61 11.39 -5.38
C PRO A 455 -16.94 11.91 -4.83
N GLY A 456 -16.86 12.79 -3.84
CA GLY A 456 -18.02 13.51 -3.30
C GLY A 456 -18.53 14.61 -4.23
N PRO A 457 -19.45 15.48 -3.76
CA PRO A 457 -19.94 16.64 -4.52
C PRO A 457 -18.84 17.60 -5.00
N ASP A 458 -17.68 17.56 -4.33
CA ASP A 458 -16.45 18.30 -4.62
C ASP A 458 -15.66 17.73 -5.83
N ALA A 459 -16.02 16.55 -6.34
CA ALA A 459 -15.34 15.84 -7.42
C ALA A 459 -13.88 15.41 -7.14
N LEU A 460 -13.45 15.39 -5.88
CA LEU A 460 -12.08 15.04 -5.46
C LEU A 460 -11.96 13.58 -4.97
N PRO A 461 -11.11 12.73 -5.58
CA PRO A 461 -10.86 11.37 -5.10
C PRO A 461 -9.72 11.31 -4.10
N VAL A 462 -9.81 10.35 -3.20
CA VAL A 462 -8.87 10.11 -2.09
C VAL A 462 -7.42 9.86 -2.55
N VAL A 463 -7.20 9.44 -3.80
CA VAL A 463 -5.85 9.28 -4.37
C VAL A 463 -5.07 10.59 -4.44
N ALA A 464 -5.74 11.75 -4.52
CA ALA A 464 -5.10 13.05 -4.38
C ALA A 464 -4.46 13.26 -2.99
N LEU A 465 -4.70 12.36 -2.02
CA LEU A 465 -4.43 12.55 -0.59
C LEU A 465 -3.63 11.42 0.13
N ARG A 466 -2.88 10.49 -0.54
CA ARG A 466 -2.21 9.32 0.15
C ARG A 466 -0.71 8.99 -0.10
N PHE A 467 -0.03 8.54 0.97
CA PHE A 467 1.41 8.16 1.11
C PHE A 467 1.90 6.82 0.51
N LYS A 468 1.15 6.07 -0.32
CA LYS A 468 1.66 4.81 -0.97
C LYS A 468 2.88 5.05 -1.85
N SER A 469 2.97 6.24 -2.42
CA SER A 469 4.16 6.70 -3.14
C SER A 469 5.41 6.69 -2.24
N HIS A 470 5.28 6.91 -0.93
CA HIS A 470 6.41 6.94 -0.01
C HIS A 470 7.03 5.56 0.23
N ILE A 471 6.21 4.52 0.47
CA ILE A 471 6.70 3.13 0.62
C ILE A 471 7.37 2.65 -0.67
N GLY A 472 6.74 2.93 -1.83
CA GLY A 472 7.33 2.65 -3.14
C GLY A 472 8.64 3.43 -3.38
N LYS A 473 8.70 4.71 -3.00
CA LYS A 473 9.92 5.55 -3.07
C LYS A 473 11.01 5.02 -2.15
N ALA A 474 10.70 4.60 -0.93
CA ALA A 474 11.66 4.05 0.03
C ALA A 474 12.23 2.72 -0.46
N ALA A 475 11.37 1.81 -0.96
CA ALA A 475 11.80 0.56 -1.58
C ALA A 475 12.68 0.80 -2.83
N LYS A 476 12.30 1.73 -3.70
CA LYS A 476 13.11 2.12 -4.87
C LYS A 476 14.48 2.66 -4.46
N LYS A 477 14.52 3.65 -3.56
CA LYS A 477 15.77 4.24 -3.03
C LYS A 477 16.65 3.20 -2.32
N GLY A 478 16.04 2.28 -1.59
CA GLY A 478 16.73 1.17 -0.94
C GLY A 478 17.35 0.20 -1.95
N MET A 479 16.60 -0.16 -2.99
CA MET A 479 17.08 -1.03 -4.06
C MET A 479 18.24 -0.40 -4.83
N GLU A 480 18.14 0.88 -5.21
CA GLU A 480 19.22 1.63 -5.87
C GLU A 480 20.50 1.62 -5.02
N ALA A 481 20.39 1.89 -3.71
CA ALA A 481 21.52 1.88 -2.79
C ALA A 481 22.16 0.49 -2.65
N VAL A 482 21.36 -0.58 -2.61
CA VAL A 482 21.87 -1.95 -2.53
C VAL A 482 22.56 -2.39 -3.82
N LEU A 483 22.02 -2.02 -4.98
CA LEU A 483 22.67 -2.31 -6.25
C LEU A 483 24.01 -1.59 -6.37
N ALA A 484 24.11 -0.36 -5.86
CA ALA A 484 25.39 0.35 -5.76
C ALA A 484 26.37 -0.37 -4.81
N LEU A 485 25.92 -0.80 -3.62
CA LEU A 485 26.74 -1.58 -2.69
C LEU A 485 27.25 -2.89 -3.33
N ARG A 486 26.40 -3.58 -4.09
CA ARG A 486 26.76 -4.84 -4.78
C ARG A 486 27.84 -4.65 -5.85
N ARG A 487 27.93 -3.47 -6.48
CA ARG A 487 28.98 -3.16 -7.47
C ARG A 487 30.35 -2.95 -6.85
N LEU A 488 30.43 -2.75 -5.53
CA LEU A 488 31.70 -2.63 -4.82
C LEU A 488 32.27 -4.03 -4.58
N HIS A 489 33.01 -4.54 -5.57
CA HIS A 489 33.64 -5.86 -5.50
C HIS A 489 34.76 -5.90 -4.46
N GLY A 490 34.93 -7.06 -3.80
CA GLY A 490 36.07 -7.32 -2.91
C GLY A 490 35.97 -6.77 -1.49
N LEU A 491 34.88 -6.07 -1.13
CA LEU A 491 34.72 -5.51 0.22
C LEU A 491 34.71 -6.60 1.32
N PRO A 492 35.45 -6.42 2.43
CA PRO A 492 35.32 -7.29 3.60
C PRO A 492 33.89 -7.27 4.15
N PRO A 493 33.37 -8.40 4.66
CA PRO A 493 32.03 -8.50 5.22
C PRO A 493 31.72 -7.46 6.32
N SER A 494 32.73 -7.09 7.11
CA SER A 494 32.65 -6.05 8.16
C SER A 494 32.30 -4.68 7.58
N VAL A 495 33.05 -4.25 6.56
CA VAL A 495 32.86 -2.97 5.85
C VAL A 495 31.53 -2.98 5.09
N ALA A 496 31.20 -4.08 4.40
CA ALA A 496 29.95 -4.21 3.67
C ALA A 496 28.72 -4.11 4.59
N ARG A 497 28.76 -4.70 5.80
CA ARG A 497 27.73 -4.52 6.84
C ARG A 497 27.60 -3.06 7.28
N GLN A 498 28.71 -2.38 7.54
CA GLN A 498 28.71 -0.99 7.96
C GLN A 498 28.12 -0.07 6.88
N LEU A 499 28.47 -0.28 5.61
CA LEU A 499 27.89 0.43 4.47
C LEU A 499 26.40 0.15 4.32
N PHE A 500 25.96 -1.10 4.49
CA PHE A 500 24.54 -1.44 4.51
C PHE A 500 23.78 -0.65 5.60
N THR A 501 24.29 -0.64 6.83
CA THR A 501 23.64 0.07 7.94
C THR A 501 23.54 1.58 7.70
N SER A 502 24.61 2.18 7.16
CA SER A 502 24.69 3.63 6.95
C SER A 502 23.94 4.14 5.72
N THR A 503 23.85 3.35 4.65
CA THR A 503 23.31 3.81 3.35
C THR A 503 21.97 3.20 2.96
N VAL A 504 21.75 1.92 3.27
CA VAL A 504 20.56 1.17 2.85
C VAL A 504 19.54 1.16 3.98
N ALA A 505 19.93 0.65 5.15
CA ALA A 505 19.05 0.54 6.31
C ALA A 505 18.50 1.91 6.73
N SER A 506 19.35 2.94 6.72
CA SER A 506 18.96 4.33 7.03
C SER A 506 17.87 4.88 6.10
N LYS A 507 17.84 4.45 4.83
CA LYS A 507 16.83 4.89 3.84
C LYS A 507 15.52 4.10 3.96
N ILE A 508 15.61 2.77 4.16
CA ILE A 508 14.42 1.91 4.21
C ILE A 508 13.71 1.96 5.58
N ASP A 509 14.46 2.19 6.66
CA ASP A 509 13.91 2.26 8.02
C ASP A 509 13.49 3.70 8.41
N TYR A 510 13.64 4.67 7.50
CA TYR A 510 13.31 6.07 7.75
C TYR A 510 11.82 6.25 8.06
N ALA A 511 11.53 7.03 9.12
CA ALA A 511 10.16 7.30 9.58
C ALA A 511 9.30 6.06 9.86
N ALA A 512 9.90 4.90 10.12
CA ALA A 512 9.19 3.64 10.38
C ALA A 512 8.10 3.77 11.46
N THR A 513 8.30 4.64 12.45
CA THR A 513 7.34 4.97 13.51
C THR A 513 6.01 5.54 13.01
N VAL A 514 6.00 6.12 11.81
CA VAL A 514 4.83 6.80 11.22
C VAL A 514 4.05 5.86 10.30
N TRP A 515 4.72 4.97 9.58
CA TRP A 515 4.10 4.15 8.53
C TRP A 515 4.06 2.65 8.81
N CYS A 516 4.78 2.14 9.82
CA CYS A 516 4.80 0.72 10.18
C CYS A 516 4.09 0.47 11.52
N SER A 517 3.17 -0.50 11.55
CA SER A 517 2.39 -0.88 12.75
C SER A 517 2.82 -2.26 13.28
N ILE A 518 2.89 -2.41 14.60
CA ILE A 518 3.22 -3.67 15.30
C ILE A 518 2.00 -4.11 16.11
N ARG A 519 1.47 -5.32 15.92
CA ARG A 519 0.53 -5.94 16.88
C ARG A 519 1.26 -7.06 17.59
N GLN A 520 1.45 -6.91 18.90
CA GLN A 520 2.15 -7.89 19.75
C GLN A 520 3.54 -8.22 19.18
N ASP A 521 3.69 -9.39 18.57
CA ASP A 521 4.94 -9.92 18.00
C ASP A 521 4.98 -10.04 16.47
N SER A 522 3.91 -9.63 15.79
CA SER A 522 3.84 -9.64 14.33
C SER A 522 3.66 -8.23 13.75
N ILE A 523 4.40 -7.93 12.68
CA ILE A 523 4.14 -6.75 11.87
C ILE A 523 2.87 -7.05 11.05
N VAL A 524 1.80 -6.28 11.27
CA VAL A 524 0.46 -6.50 10.69
C VAL A 524 0.42 -6.28 9.17
N ALA A 525 1.50 -5.83 8.57
CA ALA A 525 1.50 -5.49 7.17
C ALA A 525 1.85 -6.70 6.28
N ALA A 526 0.89 -7.62 6.15
CA ALA A 526 0.84 -8.54 5.02
C ALA A 526 0.85 -7.72 3.70
N GLY A 527 2.04 -7.49 3.15
CA GLY A 527 2.26 -6.70 1.93
C GLY A 527 3.45 -5.73 1.96
N ILE A 528 3.99 -5.35 3.12
CA ILE A 528 5.18 -4.48 3.21
C ILE A 528 6.50 -5.28 3.09
N GLY A 529 6.49 -6.59 3.43
CA GLY A 529 7.69 -7.42 3.50
C GLY A 529 8.40 -7.66 2.16
N ARG A 530 7.66 -8.03 1.11
CA ARG A 530 8.26 -8.54 -0.15
C ARG A 530 9.28 -7.60 -0.81
N PRO A 531 9.03 -6.27 -0.97
CA PRO A 531 10.02 -5.37 -1.55
C PRO A 531 11.30 -5.25 -0.70
N PHE A 532 11.16 -5.24 0.62
CA PHE A 532 12.31 -5.13 1.53
C PHE A 532 13.06 -6.46 1.70
N GLU A 533 12.38 -7.60 1.60
CA GLU A 533 13.00 -8.93 1.55
C GLU A 533 13.86 -9.12 0.29
N ALA A 534 13.44 -8.56 -0.84
CA ALA A 534 14.25 -8.55 -2.06
C ALA A 534 15.55 -7.77 -1.86
N ILE A 535 15.47 -6.60 -1.21
CA ILE A 535 16.64 -5.78 -0.83
C ILE A 535 17.56 -6.57 0.12
N GLN A 536 17.01 -7.19 1.18
CA GLN A 536 17.78 -8.01 2.12
C GLN A 536 18.51 -9.16 1.44
N ARG A 537 17.85 -9.86 0.51
CA ARG A 537 18.48 -10.96 -0.23
C ARG A 537 19.72 -10.52 -0.99
N VAL A 538 19.63 -9.38 -1.69
CA VAL A 538 20.77 -8.84 -2.45
C VAL A 538 21.89 -8.36 -1.52
N VAL A 539 21.56 -7.78 -0.36
CA VAL A 539 22.53 -7.38 0.66
C VAL A 539 23.28 -8.58 1.24
N SER A 540 22.58 -9.64 1.64
CA SER A 540 23.22 -10.84 2.19
C SER A 540 24.17 -11.47 1.17
N GLN A 541 23.81 -11.49 -0.11
CA GLN A 541 24.70 -11.91 -1.20
C GLN A 541 25.91 -10.98 -1.35
N ALA A 542 25.73 -9.66 -1.26
CA ALA A 542 26.83 -8.72 -1.35
C ALA A 542 27.83 -8.89 -0.19
N ILE A 543 27.35 -9.18 1.02
CA ILE A 543 28.18 -9.31 2.23
C ILE A 543 28.96 -10.64 2.27
N VAL A 544 28.28 -11.78 2.19
CA VAL A 544 28.92 -13.11 2.38
C VAL A 544 28.99 -13.96 1.12
N GLY A 545 28.20 -13.66 0.07
CA GLY A 545 28.24 -14.45 -1.17
C GLY A 545 27.55 -15.78 -1.13
N VAL A 546 26.51 -15.88 -0.30
CA VAL A 546 25.55 -16.96 -0.41
C VAL A 546 24.92 -17.02 -1.80
N PHE A 547 24.51 -18.22 -2.20
CA PHE A 547 23.82 -18.44 -3.47
C PHE A 547 22.47 -17.74 -3.53
N ARG A 548 22.00 -17.44 -4.75
CA ARG A 548 20.70 -16.78 -4.97
C ARG A 548 19.51 -17.55 -4.38
N ASN A 549 19.61 -18.87 -4.37
CA ASN A 549 18.57 -19.79 -3.92
C ASN A 549 18.67 -20.08 -2.41
N THR A 550 19.66 -19.53 -1.70
CA THR A 550 19.74 -19.63 -0.25
C THR A 550 18.55 -18.94 0.39
N ALA A 551 17.89 -19.64 1.32
CA ALA A 551 16.76 -19.09 2.06
C ALA A 551 17.14 -17.78 2.75
N LEU A 552 16.26 -16.78 2.69
CA LEU A 552 16.59 -15.42 3.13
C LEU A 552 17.03 -15.38 4.60
N VAL A 553 16.35 -16.11 5.48
CA VAL A 553 16.71 -16.16 6.90
C VAL A 553 18.08 -16.75 7.16
N ILE A 554 18.50 -17.74 6.37
CA ILE A 554 19.84 -18.33 6.46
C ILE A 554 20.86 -17.32 5.93
N ALA A 555 20.55 -16.69 4.80
CA ALA A 555 21.38 -15.65 4.20
C ALA A 555 21.60 -14.47 5.16
N GLU A 556 20.55 -13.99 5.83
CA GLU A 556 20.63 -12.91 6.83
C GLU A 556 21.43 -13.34 8.08
N ALA A 557 21.25 -14.58 8.55
CA ALA A 557 21.97 -15.12 9.69
C ALA A 557 23.48 -15.28 9.43
N GLU A 558 23.85 -15.86 8.29
CA GLU A 558 25.24 -15.99 7.85
C GLU A 558 25.87 -14.62 7.54
N ALA A 559 25.12 -13.71 6.92
CA ALA A 559 25.56 -12.33 6.70
C ALA A 559 25.69 -11.51 7.99
N GLY A 560 25.24 -12.01 9.14
CA GLY A 560 25.30 -11.31 10.42
C GLY A 560 24.48 -10.01 10.44
N ILE A 561 23.39 -9.95 9.67
CA ILE A 561 22.46 -8.82 9.61
C ILE A 561 21.14 -9.15 10.31
N GLU A 562 20.46 -8.12 10.78
CA GLU A 562 19.13 -8.23 11.38
C GLU A 562 18.05 -8.20 10.28
N PRO A 563 17.04 -9.08 10.32
CA PRO A 563 15.91 -9.04 9.39
C PRO A 563 15.20 -7.69 9.42
N THR A 564 14.61 -7.28 8.30
CA THR A 564 13.93 -5.97 8.21
C THR A 564 12.84 -5.79 9.25
N VAL A 565 12.05 -6.83 9.51
CA VAL A 565 11.00 -6.83 10.53
C VAL A 565 11.57 -6.50 11.91
N VAL A 566 12.69 -7.13 12.28
CA VAL A 566 13.36 -6.91 13.57
C VAL A 566 13.90 -5.49 13.67
N ARG A 567 14.51 -4.96 12.60
CA ARG A 567 15.02 -3.56 12.60
C ARG A 567 13.92 -2.53 12.73
N LEU A 568 12.82 -2.69 12.00
CA LEU A 568 11.65 -1.80 12.08
C LEU A 568 11.03 -1.86 13.47
N ARG A 569 10.87 -3.07 14.04
CA ARG A 569 10.42 -3.27 15.42
C ARG A 569 11.32 -2.54 16.41
N ALA A 570 12.63 -2.75 16.34
CA ALA A 570 13.60 -2.09 17.21
C ALA A 570 13.56 -0.55 17.11
N ARG A 571 13.32 0.00 15.91
CA ARG A 571 13.15 1.46 15.72
C ARG A 571 11.89 1.99 16.39
N ILE A 572 10.78 1.27 16.23
CA ILE A 572 9.51 1.63 16.84
C ILE A 572 9.57 1.51 18.35
N LEU A 573 10.09 0.40 18.88
CA LEU A 573 10.30 0.20 20.32
C LEU A 573 11.23 1.25 20.92
N LYS A 574 12.32 1.61 20.22
CA LYS A 574 13.21 2.69 20.66
C LYS A 574 12.44 4.01 20.80
N HIS A 575 11.60 4.35 19.83
CA HIS A 575 10.78 5.55 19.90
C HIS A 575 9.77 5.47 21.06
N TRP A 576 9.09 4.33 21.22
CA TRP A 576 8.15 4.09 22.30
C TRP A 576 8.78 4.28 23.68
N ILE A 577 9.95 3.69 23.93
CA ILE A 577 10.70 3.83 25.18
C ILE A 577 11.12 5.28 25.41
N VAL A 578 11.54 5.99 24.35
CA VAL A 578 11.89 7.43 24.45
C VAL A 578 10.68 8.25 24.88
N CYS A 579 9.49 8.00 24.34
CA CYS A 579 8.29 8.72 24.75
C CYS A 579 7.94 8.47 26.23
N HIS A 580 8.25 7.28 26.77
CA HIS A 580 8.05 6.98 28.20
C HIS A 580 9.05 7.68 29.12
N THR A 581 10.10 8.29 28.58
CA THR A 581 11.03 9.12 29.35
C THR A 581 10.61 10.58 29.44
N LEU A 582 9.48 10.96 28.84
CA LEU A 582 9.01 12.34 28.86
C LEU A 582 8.35 12.69 30.21
N PRO A 583 8.41 13.96 30.65
CA PRO A 583 7.71 14.44 31.84
C PRO A 583 6.22 14.05 31.84
N LYS A 584 5.62 13.78 33.00
CA LYS A 584 4.24 13.26 33.12
C LYS A 584 3.18 14.25 32.65
N ASP A 585 3.51 15.53 32.69
CA ASP A 585 2.78 16.68 32.15
C ASP A 585 2.88 16.80 30.62
N TYR A 586 3.74 16.03 29.95
CA TYR A 586 3.88 16.09 28.50
C TYR A 586 2.65 15.51 27.77
N PRO A 587 2.18 16.11 26.65
CA PRO A 587 0.97 15.69 25.95
C PRO A 587 0.89 14.20 25.60
N PHE A 588 2.04 13.56 25.35
CA PHE A 588 2.16 12.10 25.13
C PHE A 588 1.34 11.26 26.12
N TRP A 589 1.38 11.56 27.43
CA TRP A 589 0.73 10.72 28.43
C TRP A 589 -0.79 10.78 28.33
N SER A 590 -1.33 11.98 28.11
CA SER A 590 -2.76 12.18 27.85
C SER A 590 -3.19 11.51 26.54
N CYS A 591 -2.45 11.70 25.45
CA CYS A 591 -2.73 11.08 24.16
C CYS A 591 -2.63 9.54 24.21
N ARG A 592 -1.69 8.99 24.98
CA ARG A 592 -1.52 7.55 25.18
C ARG A 592 -2.72 6.96 25.93
N ALA A 593 -3.13 7.59 27.02
CA ALA A 593 -4.28 7.14 27.80
C ALA A 593 -5.57 7.14 26.96
N ALA A 594 -5.83 8.24 26.23
CA ALA A 594 -6.96 8.34 25.31
C ALA A 594 -6.90 7.28 24.18
N ALA A 595 -5.72 7.09 23.58
CA ALA A 595 -5.54 6.10 22.52
C ALA A 595 -5.75 4.65 23.00
N ALA A 596 -5.40 4.33 24.25
CA ALA A 596 -5.56 3.00 24.82
C ALA A 596 -7.03 2.66 25.15
N MET A 597 -7.85 3.65 25.49
CA MET A 597 -9.25 3.44 25.94
C MET A 597 -10.29 3.41 24.81
N GLN A 598 -9.96 3.95 23.63
CA GLN A 598 -10.92 4.02 22.53
C GLN A 598 -10.86 2.78 21.61
N ASP A 599 -11.92 1.97 21.60
CA ASP A 599 -12.09 0.92 20.59
C ASP A 599 -12.69 1.49 19.30
N GLY A 600 -11.82 1.75 18.32
CA GLY A 600 -12.21 2.18 16.97
C GLY A 600 -11.89 1.12 15.93
N SER A 601 -12.71 1.02 14.88
CA SER A 601 -12.56 0.00 13.83
C SER A 601 -11.22 0.04 13.08
N TYR A 602 -10.43 1.13 13.17
CA TYR A 602 -9.12 1.28 12.53
C TYR A 602 -8.11 2.08 13.41
N PRO A 603 -7.30 1.42 14.26
CA PRO A 603 -6.34 2.10 15.13
C PRO A 603 -5.08 2.58 14.37
N SER A 604 -4.63 3.81 14.63
CA SER A 604 -3.37 4.38 14.09
C SER A 604 -2.14 3.60 14.58
N PRO A 605 -0.94 3.70 13.95
CA PRO A 605 0.27 3.03 14.45
C PRO A 605 0.57 3.38 15.91
N PHE A 606 0.39 4.65 16.31
CA PHE A 606 0.51 5.08 17.71
C PHE A 606 -0.56 4.46 18.62
N LYS A 607 -1.81 4.37 18.16
CA LYS A 607 -2.91 3.73 18.91
C LYS A 607 -2.72 2.23 19.08
N ILE A 608 -2.23 1.57 18.03
CA ILE A 608 -1.81 0.16 18.09
C ILE A 608 -0.67 0.01 19.08
N LEU A 609 0.33 0.89 19.09
CA LEU A 609 1.41 0.87 20.08
C LEU A 609 0.94 1.17 21.50
N ALA A 610 -0.02 2.08 21.68
CA ALA A 610 -0.61 2.35 22.98
C ALA A 610 -1.39 1.15 23.53
N LYS A 611 -2.05 0.39 22.66
CA LYS A 611 -2.84 -0.79 23.03
C LYS A 611 -2.00 -2.07 23.21
N TYR A 612 -1.05 -2.30 22.31
CA TYR A 612 -0.29 -3.56 22.19
C TYR A 612 1.21 -3.41 22.42
N GLY A 613 1.70 -2.21 22.72
CA GLY A 613 3.10 -1.98 23.06
C GLY A 613 3.46 -2.60 24.41
N PRO A 614 4.76 -2.74 24.72
CA PRO A 614 5.21 -3.28 26.00
C PRO A 614 4.64 -2.46 27.16
N GLN A 615 3.88 -3.10 28.05
CA GLN A 615 3.25 -2.43 29.20
C GLN A 615 4.18 -2.31 30.42
N CYS A 616 5.29 -3.05 30.44
CA CYS A 616 6.28 -3.07 31.53
C CYS A 616 7.13 -1.78 31.70
N LEU A 617 6.69 -0.65 31.14
CA LEU A 617 7.41 0.63 31.12
C LEU A 617 6.80 1.67 32.08
N SER A 618 6.07 1.25 33.12
CA SER A 618 5.29 2.13 34.00
C SER A 618 6.14 3.08 34.86
N ASP A 619 7.38 2.70 35.18
CA ASP A 619 8.24 3.42 36.15
C ASP A 619 9.57 3.85 35.52
N MET A 620 9.47 4.47 34.34
CA MET A 620 10.62 4.98 33.58
C MET A 620 11.12 6.32 34.14
N GLU A 621 12.43 6.56 34.00
CA GLU A 621 13.05 7.84 34.32
C GLU A 621 12.49 8.99 33.47
N VAL A 622 12.44 10.19 34.04
CA VAL A 622 12.09 11.41 33.31
C VAL A 622 13.37 12.09 32.83
N ILE A 623 13.52 12.23 31.51
CA ILE A 623 14.62 12.93 30.85
C ILE A 623 14.10 14.28 30.36
N ARG A 624 14.60 15.35 30.98
CA ARG A 624 14.35 16.74 30.59
C ARG A 624 15.38 17.19 29.54
N PRO A 625 14.97 17.97 28.52
CA PRO A 625 15.91 18.55 27.57
C PRO A 625 17.00 19.40 28.23
N PHE A 626 16.63 20.12 29.30
CA PHE A 626 17.52 20.92 30.12
C PHE A 626 17.38 20.48 31.58
N PRO A 627 18.25 19.59 32.08
CA PRO A 627 18.19 19.12 33.47
C PRO A 627 18.83 20.08 34.49
N LEU A 628 19.61 21.04 33.99
CA LEU A 628 20.22 22.13 34.73
C LEU A 628 19.73 23.44 34.12
N ASP A 629 19.64 24.48 34.93
CA ASP A 629 19.23 25.80 34.44
C ASP A 629 20.30 26.36 33.47
N PRO A 630 19.90 27.09 32.41
CA PRO A 630 20.84 27.62 31.42
C PRO A 630 21.96 28.51 31.99
N TRP A 631 21.74 29.11 33.16
CA TRP A 631 22.71 29.97 33.87
C TRP A 631 23.57 29.22 34.89
N GLN A 632 23.31 27.94 35.16
CA GLN A 632 24.19 27.12 36.00
C GLN A 632 25.47 26.77 35.21
N ARG A 633 26.63 26.91 35.85
CA ARG A 633 27.91 26.56 35.21
C ARG A 633 27.92 25.09 34.82
N SER A 634 28.57 24.78 33.69
CA SER A 634 28.84 23.38 33.36
C SER A 634 29.86 22.84 34.36
N LEU A 635 29.59 21.65 34.93
CA LEU A 635 30.58 20.92 35.74
C LEU A 635 31.86 20.58 34.94
N GLY A 636 31.87 20.81 33.62
CA GLY A 636 33.06 20.68 32.77
C GLY A 636 34.26 21.51 33.25
N GLU A 637 34.05 22.63 33.95
CA GLU A 637 35.15 23.44 34.53
C GLU A 637 35.78 22.79 35.78
N LEU A 638 35.04 21.90 36.47
CA LEU A 638 35.52 21.16 37.66
C LEU A 638 36.23 19.84 37.29
N ILE A 639 36.11 19.42 36.03
CA ILE A 639 36.74 18.22 35.48
C ILE A 639 38.13 18.63 34.97
N ALA A 640 39.13 18.39 35.81
CA ALA A 640 40.55 18.72 35.64
C ALA A 640 40.92 20.21 35.72
N THR A 641 41.05 20.73 36.94
CA THR A 641 42.14 21.66 37.31
C THR A 641 43.07 20.90 38.26
N VAL A 642 44.11 20.25 37.72
CA VAL A 642 45.15 19.62 38.54
C VAL A 642 46.46 20.30 38.21
N GLY A 643 47.05 20.95 39.21
CA GLY A 643 48.38 21.55 39.11
C GLY A 643 48.63 22.62 40.17
N SER A 644 48.40 23.88 39.84
CA SER A 644 48.89 25.04 40.60
C SER A 644 48.13 25.33 41.90
N ASP A 645 46.79 25.35 41.89
CA ASP A 645 45.98 25.75 43.05
C ASP A 645 46.04 24.80 44.25
N MET A 646 46.52 23.57 44.04
CA MET A 646 46.45 22.51 45.06
C MET A 646 47.48 22.74 46.18
N GLN A 647 48.62 23.34 45.86
CA GLN A 647 49.73 23.53 46.80
C GLN A 647 49.48 24.74 47.72
N GLU A 648 49.00 25.87 47.16
CA GLU A 648 48.62 27.08 47.90
C GLU A 648 47.50 26.84 48.93
N LEU A 649 46.53 25.97 48.62
CA LEU A 649 45.42 25.65 49.54
C LEU A 649 45.80 24.71 50.69
N HIS A 650 46.90 23.95 50.54
CA HIS A 650 47.44 23.14 51.64
C HIS A 650 48.12 24.01 52.68
N GLU A 651 48.85 25.02 52.20
CA GLU A 651 49.49 26.04 53.04
C GLU A 651 48.46 26.89 53.79
N ALA A 652 47.22 26.99 53.27
CA ALA A 652 46.08 27.64 53.93
C ALA A 652 45.35 26.78 55.00
N GLY A 653 45.80 25.57 55.30
CA GLY A 653 45.30 24.77 56.45
C GLY A 653 44.00 23.99 56.23
N HIS A 654 43.56 23.78 54.99
CA HIS A 654 42.36 22.98 54.69
C HIS A 654 42.60 21.46 54.81
N ALA A 655 41.69 20.74 55.47
CA ALA A 655 41.70 19.27 55.45
C ALA A 655 41.36 18.73 54.05
N ARG A 656 42.08 17.70 53.59
CA ARG A 656 41.88 17.07 52.27
C ARG A 656 41.21 15.70 52.40
N LEU A 657 40.08 15.54 51.73
CA LEU A 657 39.31 14.31 51.65
C LEU A 657 39.41 13.70 50.24
N TRP A 658 39.84 12.44 50.17
CA TRP A 658 39.91 11.65 48.95
C TRP A 658 38.84 10.57 48.96
N LEU A 659 38.04 10.52 47.90
CA LEU A 659 36.96 9.55 47.72
C LEU A 659 37.25 8.73 46.46
N PHE A 660 37.52 7.43 46.62
CA PHE A 660 37.76 6.50 45.51
C PHE A 660 36.53 5.63 45.31
N THR A 661 35.99 5.61 44.09
CA THR A 661 34.76 4.87 43.79
C THR A 661 34.93 3.88 42.63
N SER A 662 34.28 2.71 42.71
CA SER A 662 34.26 1.70 41.64
C SER A 662 32.93 0.97 41.55
N VAL A 663 32.64 0.38 40.37
CA VAL A 663 31.44 -0.43 40.10
C VAL A 663 31.82 -1.81 39.58
N SER A 664 31.02 -2.82 39.91
CA SER A 664 31.06 -4.17 39.36
C SER A 664 29.66 -4.58 38.88
N VAL A 665 29.59 -5.32 37.78
CA VAL A 665 28.37 -6.02 37.33
C VAL A 665 28.70 -7.50 37.15
N ARG A 666 28.05 -8.36 37.93
CA ARG A 666 28.28 -9.81 37.90
C ARG A 666 27.08 -10.54 38.49
N ASN A 667 26.80 -11.76 38.04
CA ASN A 667 25.72 -12.61 38.55
C ASN A 667 24.32 -11.94 38.48
N GLY A 668 24.08 -11.08 37.49
CA GLY A 668 22.84 -10.31 37.37
C GLY A 668 22.72 -9.14 38.37
N LEU A 669 23.76 -8.87 39.17
CA LEU A 669 23.78 -7.82 40.20
C LEU A 669 24.74 -6.67 39.84
N VAL A 670 24.41 -5.47 40.30
CA VAL A 670 25.24 -4.25 40.23
C VAL A 670 25.68 -3.87 41.64
N GLY A 671 26.98 -3.79 41.87
CA GLY A 671 27.60 -3.48 43.16
C GLY A 671 28.57 -2.30 43.08
N THR A 672 28.71 -1.58 44.20
CA THR A 672 29.52 -0.37 44.33
C THR A 672 30.51 -0.51 45.48
N GLY A 673 31.68 0.11 45.33
CA GLY A 673 32.69 0.19 46.38
C GLY A 673 33.21 1.61 46.55
N LEU A 674 33.40 2.02 47.80
CA LEU A 674 33.89 3.33 48.21
C LEU A 674 35.04 3.18 49.21
N VAL A 675 36.11 3.95 49.00
CA VAL A 675 37.20 4.13 49.96
C VAL A 675 37.38 5.62 50.23
N VAL A 676 37.38 6.01 51.51
CA VAL A 676 37.47 7.39 51.98
C VAL A 676 38.76 7.57 52.78
N ARG A 677 39.56 8.58 52.40
CA ARG A 677 40.85 8.87 53.02
C ARG A 677 40.95 10.36 53.37
N VAL A 678 41.38 10.70 54.59
CA VAL A 678 41.65 12.09 55.00
C VAL A 678 43.11 12.22 55.36
N ASN A 679 43.81 13.21 54.79
CA ASN A 679 45.22 13.49 55.08
C ASN A 679 46.11 12.22 55.11
N GLN A 680 45.92 11.33 54.13
CA GLN A 680 46.61 10.05 53.99
C GLN A 680 46.25 8.94 55.01
N VAL A 681 45.21 9.09 55.82
CA VAL A 681 44.69 8.05 56.72
C VAL A 681 43.35 7.51 56.21
N ASP A 682 43.23 6.18 56.10
CA ASP A 682 41.97 5.53 55.72
C ASP A 682 40.96 5.67 56.85
N ILE A 683 39.78 6.21 56.55
CA ILE A 683 38.73 6.42 57.55
C ILE A 683 37.56 5.46 57.33
N VAL A 684 37.15 5.25 56.07
CA VAL A 684 35.97 4.42 55.76
C VAL A 684 36.20 3.61 54.49
N ALA A 685 35.87 2.32 54.55
CA ALA A 685 35.74 1.45 53.38
C ALA A 685 34.35 0.81 53.41
N SER A 686 33.61 0.92 52.32
CA SER A 686 32.22 0.45 52.25
C SER A 686 31.92 -0.16 50.88
N ASN A 687 31.02 -1.14 50.86
CA ASN A 687 30.45 -1.69 49.64
C ASN A 687 28.93 -1.79 49.76
N ARG A 688 28.24 -1.79 48.62
CA ARG A 688 26.78 -1.89 48.58
C ARG A 688 26.29 -2.49 47.27
N THR A 689 25.38 -3.46 47.39
CA THR A 689 24.60 -4.01 46.28
C THR A 689 23.44 -3.07 45.97
N VAL A 690 23.37 -2.58 44.73
CA VAL A 690 22.43 -1.52 44.34
C VAL A 690 21.18 -2.08 43.69
N GLY A 691 21.28 -3.17 42.91
CA GLY A 691 20.14 -3.78 42.23
C GLY A 691 20.54 -4.72 41.11
N ASN A 692 19.54 -5.21 40.36
CA ASN A 692 19.76 -6.11 39.22
C ASN A 692 20.22 -5.33 37.96
N ASP A 693 20.99 -5.97 37.09
CA ASP A 693 21.54 -5.38 35.85
C ASP A 693 20.48 -5.07 34.76
N ASP A 694 19.32 -5.69 34.87
CA ASP A 694 18.12 -5.41 34.06
C ASP A 694 17.46 -4.07 34.40
N ALA A 695 17.60 -3.59 35.65
CA ALA A 695 17.04 -2.32 36.10
C ALA A 695 18.08 -1.19 35.97
N LEU A 696 19.35 -1.48 36.25
CA LEU A 696 20.39 -0.48 36.45
C LEU A 696 21.51 -0.58 35.41
N ASN A 697 22.00 0.57 34.97
CA ASN A 697 23.23 0.63 34.19
C ASN A 697 24.40 0.94 35.14
N ALA A 698 25.49 0.16 35.04
CA ALA A 698 26.65 0.20 35.93
C ALA A 698 27.19 1.62 36.16
N HIS A 699 27.13 2.48 35.14
CA HIS A 699 27.65 3.84 35.20
C HIS A 699 27.03 4.72 36.30
N TYR A 700 25.79 4.45 36.71
CA TYR A 700 25.04 5.38 37.55
C TYR A 700 25.10 5.05 39.05
N ALA A 701 25.72 3.94 39.44
CA ALA A 701 25.67 3.45 40.81
C ALA A 701 26.61 4.17 41.78
N GLN A 702 27.47 5.06 41.28
CA GLN A 702 28.72 5.42 41.95
C GLN A 702 28.66 6.57 42.99
N LEU A 703 27.53 7.27 43.19
CA LEU A 703 27.58 8.59 43.85
C LEU A 703 26.37 8.90 44.75
N GLY A 704 26.63 9.21 46.02
CA GLY A 704 25.72 9.96 46.90
C GLY A 704 26.16 9.95 48.37
N MET A 705 26.58 11.10 48.93
CA MET A 705 26.57 11.48 50.37
C MET A 705 26.87 13.00 50.56
N SER A 706 26.40 13.57 51.68
CA SER A 706 26.32 15.02 52.07
C SER A 706 27.50 15.54 52.97
N PRO A 707 27.60 16.87 53.26
CA PRO A 707 28.89 17.60 53.31
C PRO A 707 29.44 18.05 54.69
N TRP A 708 30.74 18.40 54.71
CA TRP A 708 31.48 19.22 55.70
C TRP A 708 32.33 20.29 54.96
N LYS A 709 32.83 21.34 55.64
CA LYS A 709 33.80 22.34 55.08
C LYS A 709 35.19 21.72 54.87
N VAL A 710 35.43 21.16 53.68
CA VAL A 710 36.60 20.30 53.37
C VAL A 710 36.98 20.44 51.89
N GLN A 711 38.26 20.29 51.52
CA GLN A 711 38.64 20.13 50.11
C GLN A 711 38.39 18.67 49.69
N VAL A 712 37.52 18.44 48.71
CA VAL A 712 37.07 17.08 48.33
C VAL A 712 37.55 16.72 46.93
N THR A 713 38.39 15.70 46.83
CA THR A 713 38.82 15.12 45.55
C THR A 713 38.15 13.77 45.34
N LEU A 714 37.33 13.68 44.28
CA LEU A 714 36.66 12.47 43.86
C LEU A 714 37.41 11.83 42.68
N VAL A 715 37.92 10.62 42.91
CA VAL A 715 38.60 9.80 41.90
C VAL A 715 37.60 8.79 41.35
N VAL A 716 37.22 8.98 40.09
CA VAL A 716 36.18 8.18 39.44
C VAL A 716 36.82 7.23 38.44
N ASN A 717 36.76 5.93 38.71
CA ASN A 717 37.39 4.89 37.87
C ASN A 717 36.71 4.70 36.50
N ASN A 718 35.50 5.25 36.32
CA ASN A 718 34.73 5.10 35.09
C ASN A 718 34.68 6.42 34.30
N PRO A 719 35.43 6.55 33.18
CA PRO A 719 35.50 7.80 32.42
C PRO A 719 34.15 8.20 31.80
N ALA A 720 33.24 7.25 31.57
CA ALA A 720 31.91 7.56 31.06
C ALA A 720 31.11 8.44 32.02
N VAL A 721 31.30 8.30 33.34
CA VAL A 721 30.62 9.11 34.37
C VAL A 721 31.07 10.57 34.31
N LEU A 722 32.37 10.80 34.13
CA LEU A 722 32.92 12.15 33.96
C LEU A 722 32.37 12.81 32.69
N LEU A 723 32.27 12.05 31.59
CA LEU A 723 31.65 12.53 30.35
C LEU A 723 30.15 12.83 30.51
N SER A 724 29.43 12.05 31.32
CA SER A 724 28.02 12.30 31.65
C SER A 724 27.82 13.57 32.47
N LEU A 725 28.65 13.80 33.48
CA LEU A 725 28.61 15.00 34.31
C LEU A 725 29.02 16.26 33.52
N ALA A 726 29.98 16.13 32.61
CA ALA A 726 30.38 17.23 31.71
C ALA A 726 29.28 17.63 30.71
N LYS A 727 28.40 16.68 30.32
CA LYS A 727 27.37 16.87 29.29
C LYS A 727 26.02 16.28 29.73
N PRO A 728 25.32 16.94 30.67
CA PRO A 728 24.12 16.38 31.34
C PRO A 728 22.85 16.33 30.46
N HIS A 729 22.82 17.05 29.34
CA HIS A 729 21.60 17.39 28.58
C HIS A 729 20.95 16.26 27.75
N LEU A 730 21.62 15.13 27.48
CA LEU A 730 21.11 14.12 26.52
C LEU A 730 21.21 12.65 26.99
N GLN A 731 21.46 12.42 28.27
CA GLN A 731 21.80 11.10 28.78
C GLN A 731 20.70 10.52 29.68
N GLY A 732 20.66 9.20 29.80
CA GLY A 732 19.88 8.56 30.88
C GLY A 732 20.51 8.86 32.24
N GLY A 733 19.80 8.56 33.32
CA GLY A 733 20.19 8.82 34.70
C GLY A 733 20.21 10.30 35.08
N GLN A 734 19.42 11.16 34.42
CA GLN A 734 19.43 12.60 34.70
C GLN A 734 19.10 12.96 36.14
N ALA A 735 18.17 12.23 36.78
CA ALA A 735 17.86 12.44 38.19
C ALA A 735 19.11 12.32 39.08
N LEU A 736 20.01 11.39 38.78
CA LEU A 736 21.27 11.22 39.49
C LEU A 736 22.26 12.33 39.15
N ILE A 737 22.37 12.67 37.87
CA ILE A 737 23.23 13.76 37.41
C ILE A 737 22.85 15.06 38.12
N THR A 738 21.56 15.39 38.21
CA THR A 738 21.06 16.57 38.93
C THR A 738 21.35 16.49 40.42
N GLN A 739 21.08 15.36 41.10
CA GLN A 739 21.40 15.19 42.53
C GLN A 739 22.89 15.37 42.82
N ILE A 740 23.76 14.81 41.98
CA ILE A 740 25.22 14.95 42.10
C ILE A 740 25.61 16.40 41.90
N THR A 741 25.06 17.04 40.87
CA THR A 741 25.35 18.44 40.53
C THR A 741 24.92 19.37 41.67
N GLU A 742 23.72 19.20 42.21
CA GLU A 742 23.23 19.94 43.39
C GLU A 742 24.12 19.69 44.62
N ALA A 743 24.52 18.45 44.89
CA ALA A 743 25.40 18.15 46.03
C ALA A 743 26.75 18.84 45.90
N ILE A 744 27.33 18.88 44.69
CA ILE A 744 28.56 19.61 44.38
C ILE A 744 28.36 21.12 44.56
N TYR A 745 27.23 21.67 44.10
CA TYR A 745 26.92 23.10 44.29
C TYR A 745 26.72 23.47 45.76
N ARG A 746 25.99 22.68 46.54
CA ARG A 746 25.82 22.90 47.99
C ARG A 746 27.16 22.84 48.72
N LEU A 747 28.03 21.89 48.35
CA LEU A 747 29.40 21.84 48.86
C LEU A 747 30.16 23.14 48.54
N ALA A 748 30.08 23.62 47.30
CA ALA A 748 30.72 24.86 46.89
C ALA A 748 30.17 26.09 47.65
N GLU A 749 28.84 26.18 47.85
CA GLU A 749 28.19 27.23 48.65
C GLU A 749 28.64 27.23 50.11
N MET A 750 28.93 26.04 50.68
CA MET A 750 29.49 25.91 52.03
C MET A 750 30.98 26.25 52.10
N GLY A 751 31.63 26.60 50.98
CA GLY A 751 33.04 26.95 50.89
C GLY A 751 33.98 25.76 50.65
N ALA A 752 33.45 24.60 50.25
CA ALA A 752 34.27 23.43 49.88
C ALA A 752 34.69 23.50 48.41
N LYS A 753 35.99 23.30 48.13
CA LYS A 753 36.50 23.15 46.75
C LYS A 753 36.44 21.68 46.34
N VAL A 754 35.64 21.37 45.32
CA VAL A 754 35.42 20.00 44.81
C VAL A 754 36.17 19.81 43.49
N SER A 755 36.89 18.69 43.34
CA SER A 755 37.59 18.32 42.10
C SER A 755 37.24 16.90 41.68
N LEU A 756 36.95 16.71 40.39
CA LEU A 756 36.67 15.40 39.78
C LEU A 756 37.82 15.01 38.85
N LYS A 757 38.44 13.83 39.06
CA LYS A 757 39.54 13.35 38.21
C LYS A 757 39.46 11.86 37.87
N PRO A 758 39.98 11.44 36.70
CA PRO A 758 40.27 10.03 36.44
C PRO A 758 41.43 9.53 37.32
N PRO A 759 41.54 8.21 37.56
CA PRO A 759 42.64 7.65 38.34
C PRO A 759 43.99 7.83 37.63
N ILE A 760 45.02 8.20 38.39
CA ILE A 760 46.43 8.22 37.94
C ILE A 760 47.21 7.06 38.58
N ALA A 761 48.48 6.86 38.18
CA ALA A 761 49.29 5.72 38.65
C ALA A 761 49.36 5.62 40.19
N GLU A 762 49.45 6.75 40.89
CA GLU A 762 49.48 6.83 42.36
C GLU A 762 48.14 6.43 43.03
N ASP A 763 47.03 6.50 42.30
CA ASP A 763 45.69 6.14 42.79
C ASP A 763 45.37 4.64 42.61
N CYS A 764 46.26 3.87 41.97
CA CYS A 764 46.01 2.51 41.50
C CYS A 764 45.62 1.54 42.63
N GLU A 765 46.29 1.61 43.78
CA GLU A 765 46.01 0.74 44.92
C GLU A 765 44.59 0.95 45.47
N ASN A 766 44.21 2.20 45.75
CA ASN A 766 42.91 2.54 46.32
C ASN A 766 41.77 2.31 45.31
N THR A 767 42.03 2.53 44.04
CA THR A 767 41.10 2.23 42.95
C THR A 767 40.87 0.71 42.83
N THR A 768 41.92 -0.10 42.98
CA THR A 768 41.84 -1.56 43.00
C THR A 768 41.08 -2.06 44.23
N ARG A 769 41.30 -1.46 45.40
CA ARG A 769 40.54 -1.76 46.63
C ARG A 769 39.06 -1.44 46.47
N ALA A 770 38.71 -0.26 45.94
CA ALA A 770 37.33 0.11 45.64
C ALA A 770 36.68 -0.87 44.65
N HIS A 771 37.41 -1.31 43.62
CA HIS A 771 36.93 -2.31 42.67
C HIS A 771 36.70 -3.69 43.31
N THR A 772 37.58 -4.08 44.24
CA THR A 772 37.45 -5.34 44.98
C THR A 772 36.22 -5.32 45.89
N LEU A 773 35.98 -4.19 46.57
CA LEU A 773 34.78 -3.94 47.36
C LEU A 773 33.50 -4.00 46.50
N ALA A 774 33.52 -3.40 45.31
CA ALA A 774 32.41 -3.47 44.36
C ALA A 774 32.13 -4.91 43.90
N ARG A 775 33.16 -5.73 43.69
CA ARG A 775 33.00 -7.15 43.34
C ARG A 775 32.37 -7.97 44.46
N LYS A 776 32.77 -7.74 45.71
CA LYS A 776 32.15 -8.38 46.88
C LYS A 776 30.65 -8.11 46.95
N ALA A 777 30.23 -6.89 46.62
CA ALA A 777 28.81 -6.51 46.51
C ALA A 777 28.06 -7.11 45.30
N THR A 778 28.68 -8.01 44.53
CA THR A 778 28.05 -8.74 43.42
C THR A 778 28.18 -10.26 43.56
N GLU A 779 28.48 -10.74 44.77
CA GLU A 779 28.53 -12.16 45.06
C GLU A 779 27.12 -12.78 45.08
N VAL A 780 27.04 -14.07 44.79
CA VAL A 780 25.77 -14.82 44.76
C VAL A 780 25.13 -14.74 46.15
N ASN A 781 23.83 -14.42 46.21
CA ASN A 781 23.05 -14.19 47.44
C ASN A 781 23.38 -12.91 48.23
N SER A 782 24.02 -11.91 47.61
CA SER A 782 24.17 -10.59 48.25
C SER A 782 22.82 -9.91 48.44
N ASP A 783 22.56 -9.36 49.64
CA ASP A 783 21.33 -8.61 49.92
C ASP A 783 21.21 -7.35 49.06
N VAL A 784 20.07 -7.23 48.36
CA VAL A 784 19.79 -6.09 47.49
C VAL A 784 19.09 -4.99 48.28
N SER A 785 19.77 -3.85 48.46
CA SER A 785 19.21 -2.68 49.15
C SER A 785 19.18 -1.47 48.21
N PRO A 786 18.18 -1.37 47.32
CA PRO A 786 18.16 -0.37 46.28
C PRO A 786 17.82 1.01 46.86
N PRO A 787 18.67 2.04 46.63
CA PRO A 787 18.32 3.41 46.98
C PRO A 787 17.10 3.89 46.18
N PRO A 788 16.39 4.95 46.62
CA PRO A 788 15.14 5.39 45.97
C PRO A 788 15.26 5.64 44.47
N TRP A 789 16.39 6.21 44.01
CA TRP A 789 16.68 6.44 42.60
C TRP A 789 16.89 5.16 41.79
N ALA A 790 17.28 4.04 42.43
CA ALA A 790 17.52 2.76 41.79
C ALA A 790 16.25 1.93 41.56
N ARG A 791 15.09 2.43 42.04
CA ARG A 791 13.78 1.81 41.83
C ARG A 791 13.13 2.22 40.50
N VAL A 792 13.71 3.19 39.81
CA VAL A 792 13.24 3.72 38.52
C VAL A 792 13.99 3.03 37.38
N GLN A 793 13.27 2.62 36.34
CA GLN A 793 13.88 2.00 35.17
C GLN A 793 14.56 3.04 34.27
N LEU A 794 15.85 2.87 34.02
CA LEU A 794 16.60 3.75 33.13
C LEU A 794 16.30 3.46 31.66
N ARG A 795 16.30 4.50 30.81
CA ARG A 795 16.13 4.40 29.34
C ARG A 795 17.09 3.39 28.73
N ALA A 796 18.34 3.41 29.16
CA ALA A 796 19.36 2.50 28.68
C ALA A 796 19.05 1.04 29.04
N SER A 797 18.53 0.80 30.24
CA SER A 797 18.14 -0.53 30.73
C SER A 797 16.92 -1.07 29.96
N ALA A 798 15.88 -0.24 29.78
CA ALA A 798 14.72 -0.61 28.96
C ALA A 798 15.08 -0.92 27.51
N LEU A 799 16.00 -0.15 26.90
CA LEU A 799 16.50 -0.43 25.55
C LEU A 799 17.34 -1.71 25.48
N ARG A 800 18.12 -2.03 26.52
CA ARG A 800 18.87 -3.30 26.59
C ARG A 800 17.90 -4.48 26.69
N TRP A 801 16.92 -4.40 27.59
CA TRP A 801 15.87 -5.40 27.76
C TRP A 801 15.11 -5.64 26.45
N ALA A 802 14.64 -4.59 25.78
CA ALA A 802 13.90 -4.71 24.51
C ALA A 802 14.73 -5.41 23.42
N ARG A 803 16.02 -5.07 23.31
CA ARG A 803 16.95 -5.73 22.37
C ARG A 803 17.20 -7.19 22.72
N ALA A 804 17.35 -7.50 24.01
CA ALA A 804 17.55 -8.86 24.47
C ALA A 804 16.32 -9.73 24.16
N ASN A 805 15.13 -9.21 24.41
CA ASN A 805 13.87 -9.89 24.13
C ASN A 805 13.65 -10.13 22.62
N ASP A 806 13.86 -9.12 21.78
CA ASP A 806 13.78 -9.26 20.31
C ASP A 806 14.80 -10.29 19.78
N LYS A 807 16.01 -10.31 20.36
CA LYS A 807 17.05 -11.28 19.99
C LYS A 807 16.67 -12.71 20.40
N GLN A 808 16.07 -12.87 21.57
CA GLN A 808 15.60 -14.17 22.07
C GLN A 808 14.44 -14.70 21.21
N HIS A 809 13.42 -13.87 20.96
CA HIS A 809 12.32 -14.20 20.06
C HIS A 809 12.81 -14.56 18.65
N ARG A 810 13.83 -13.87 18.13
CA ARG A 810 14.45 -14.23 16.85
C ARG A 810 15.08 -15.62 16.90
N LYS A 811 15.80 -15.95 17.98
CA LYS A 811 16.45 -17.26 18.14
C LYS A 811 15.40 -18.37 18.20
N GLU A 812 14.36 -18.20 19.02
CA GLU A 812 13.26 -19.17 19.15
C GLU A 812 12.52 -19.38 17.83
N ASN A 813 12.09 -18.29 17.18
CA ASN A 813 11.42 -18.36 15.88
C ASN A 813 12.30 -19.01 14.81
N PHE A 814 13.60 -18.70 14.79
CA PHE A 814 14.53 -19.31 13.81
C PHE A 814 14.66 -20.82 13.98
N GLN A 815 14.58 -21.33 15.21
CA GLN A 815 14.61 -22.77 15.47
C GLN A 815 13.32 -23.47 15.04
N LEU A 816 12.17 -22.79 15.11
CA LEU A 816 10.86 -23.35 14.72
C LEU A 816 10.65 -23.48 13.21
N TRP A 817 11.47 -22.85 12.36
CA TRP A 817 11.26 -22.91 10.91
C TRP A 817 11.54 -24.30 10.33
N THR A 818 11.01 -24.64 9.16
CA THR A 818 11.38 -25.88 8.45
C THR A 818 12.50 -25.66 7.44
N THR A 819 12.72 -24.41 7.02
CA THR A 819 13.69 -24.05 5.98
C THR A 819 15.13 -24.01 6.50
N GLY A 820 16.11 -24.46 5.69
CA GLY A 820 17.53 -24.37 6.03
C GLY A 820 17.99 -25.38 7.08
N GLN A 821 17.37 -26.57 7.11
CA GLN A 821 17.66 -27.64 8.07
C GLN A 821 19.16 -28.00 8.14
N TYR A 822 19.86 -28.06 7.01
CA TYR A 822 21.30 -28.34 6.94
C TYR A 822 22.12 -27.38 7.80
N THR A 823 21.97 -26.07 7.60
CA THR A 823 22.75 -25.05 8.33
C THR A 823 22.43 -25.04 9.82
N ARG A 824 21.19 -25.36 10.20
CA ARG A 824 20.77 -25.41 11.60
C ARG A 824 21.29 -26.64 12.33
N GLN A 825 21.36 -27.79 11.65
CA GLN A 825 22.04 -28.97 12.17
C GLN A 825 23.55 -28.75 12.31
N LEU A 826 24.12 -27.98 11.38
CA LEU A 826 25.53 -27.58 11.43
C LEU A 826 25.81 -26.58 12.56
N ASP A 827 24.87 -25.72 12.91
CA ASP A 827 25.08 -24.66 13.90
C ASP A 827 23.82 -24.39 14.75
N SER A 828 23.78 -25.01 15.93
CA SER A 828 22.68 -24.82 16.89
C SER A 828 22.67 -23.42 17.53
N ALA A 829 23.78 -22.70 17.47
CA ALA A 829 23.91 -21.34 18.01
C ALA A 829 23.45 -20.26 17.01
N LEU A 830 23.05 -20.62 15.80
CA LEU A 830 22.58 -19.69 14.78
C LEU A 830 21.12 -19.24 15.06
N PRO A 831 20.77 -17.95 14.89
CA PRO A 831 21.63 -16.81 14.59
C PRO A 831 22.39 -16.32 15.84
N GLY A 832 23.69 -16.05 15.70
CA GLY A 832 24.54 -15.65 16.83
C GLY A 832 25.64 -14.66 16.44
N PRO A 833 26.25 -13.97 17.43
CA PRO A 833 27.34 -13.01 17.17
C PRO A 833 28.62 -13.68 16.65
N HIS A 834 28.76 -15.00 16.82
CA HIS A 834 29.91 -15.76 16.33
C HIS A 834 30.03 -15.75 14.80
N THR A 835 28.93 -15.59 14.05
CA THR A 835 29.01 -15.47 12.58
C THR A 835 29.81 -14.23 12.16
N LYS A 836 29.66 -13.11 12.87
CA LYS A 836 30.52 -11.93 12.65
C LYS A 836 31.99 -12.26 12.91
N MET A 837 32.31 -13.00 13.98
CA MET A 837 33.68 -13.44 14.26
C MET A 837 34.26 -14.30 13.14
N LEU A 838 33.45 -15.19 12.54
CA LEU A 838 33.85 -16.02 11.41
C LEU A 838 34.15 -15.19 10.15
N TYR A 839 33.27 -14.24 9.81
CA TYR A 839 33.33 -13.53 8.53
C TYR A 839 34.09 -12.18 8.57
N ASP A 840 34.18 -11.47 9.70
CA ASP A 840 34.75 -10.12 9.78
C ASP A 840 36.24 -10.06 9.41
N SER A 841 36.97 -11.16 9.65
CA SER A 841 38.40 -11.26 9.32
C SER A 841 38.69 -11.82 7.93
N LEU A 842 37.64 -12.16 7.17
CA LEU A 842 37.76 -12.74 5.83
C LEU A 842 37.61 -11.66 4.75
N ASN A 843 38.27 -11.87 3.61
CA ASN A 843 37.93 -11.15 2.39
C ASN A 843 36.66 -11.74 1.75
N ARG A 844 36.14 -11.09 0.72
CA ARG A 844 34.86 -11.46 0.13
C ARG A 844 34.83 -12.88 -0.48
N GLU A 845 35.94 -13.31 -1.07
CA GLU A 845 36.08 -14.63 -1.68
C GLU A 845 36.09 -15.74 -0.64
N LYS A 846 36.94 -15.62 0.40
CA LYS A 846 37.00 -16.54 1.53
C LYS A 846 35.67 -16.62 2.27
N ALA A 847 34.98 -15.49 2.43
CA ALA A 847 33.63 -15.46 2.99
C ALA A 847 32.63 -16.24 2.12
N SER A 848 32.74 -16.15 0.79
CA SER A 848 31.90 -16.88 -0.15
C SER A 848 32.09 -18.39 -0.04
N ILE A 849 33.34 -18.85 0.05
CA ILE A 849 33.67 -20.26 0.21
C ILE A 849 33.10 -20.80 1.52
N LEU A 850 33.33 -20.08 2.63
CA LEU A 850 32.79 -20.47 3.93
C LEU A 850 31.25 -20.51 3.91
N ALA A 851 30.59 -19.52 3.32
CA ALA A 851 29.14 -19.45 3.21
C ALA A 851 28.57 -20.60 2.36
N GLN A 852 29.25 -20.99 1.27
CA GLN A 852 28.88 -22.16 0.45
C GLN A 852 28.88 -23.44 1.29
N LEU A 853 29.98 -23.69 2.01
CA LEU A 853 30.14 -24.88 2.85
C LEU A 853 29.13 -24.92 3.99
N ARG A 854 28.90 -23.79 4.68
CA ARG A 854 27.95 -23.70 5.81
C ARG A 854 26.48 -23.76 5.40
N THR A 855 26.15 -23.32 4.19
CA THR A 855 24.77 -23.39 3.67
C THR A 855 24.44 -24.69 2.94
N GLY A 856 25.46 -25.46 2.55
CA GLY A 856 25.30 -26.63 1.69
C GLY A 856 24.88 -26.28 0.26
N HIS A 857 24.78 -24.98 -0.06
CA HIS A 857 24.61 -24.45 -1.40
C HIS A 857 26.01 -24.14 -1.94
N ALA A 858 26.74 -25.19 -2.30
CA ALA A 858 28.10 -25.14 -2.80
C ALA A 858 28.15 -25.58 -4.26
N ARG A 859 29.21 -25.22 -5.00
CA ARG A 859 29.50 -25.71 -6.35
C ARG A 859 29.96 -27.19 -6.34
N LEU A 860 29.16 -28.06 -5.74
CA LEU A 860 29.35 -29.51 -5.70
C LEU A 860 28.16 -30.18 -6.41
N ASN A 861 28.40 -31.27 -7.13
CA ASN A 861 27.40 -31.99 -7.94
C ASN A 861 26.15 -32.35 -7.13
N GLY A 862 26.30 -32.66 -5.84
CA GLY A 862 25.17 -32.91 -4.93
C GLY A 862 24.16 -31.77 -4.83
N TYR A 863 24.60 -30.52 -4.90
CA TYR A 863 23.74 -29.33 -4.96
C TYR A 863 23.40 -28.94 -6.39
N LEU A 864 24.36 -28.99 -7.32
CA LEU A 864 24.16 -28.60 -8.72
C LEU A 864 23.11 -29.47 -9.42
N HIS A 865 23.11 -30.78 -9.20
CA HIS A 865 22.09 -31.70 -9.71
C HIS A 865 20.70 -31.36 -9.15
N ARG A 866 20.61 -31.02 -7.86
CA ARG A 866 19.34 -30.64 -7.20
C ARG A 866 18.70 -29.40 -7.81
N ILE A 867 19.49 -28.50 -8.38
CA ILE A 867 19.02 -27.30 -9.07
C ILE A 867 19.02 -27.44 -10.60
N GLY A 868 19.25 -28.64 -11.13
CA GLY A 868 19.23 -28.95 -12.57
C GLY A 868 20.39 -28.34 -13.37
N LYS A 869 21.57 -28.20 -12.75
CA LYS A 869 22.79 -27.66 -13.41
C LYS A 869 23.79 -28.72 -13.85
N THR A 870 23.67 -29.94 -13.34
CA THR A 870 24.44 -31.11 -13.75
C THR A 870 23.49 -32.29 -13.91
N ASP A 871 23.85 -33.26 -14.75
CA ASP A 871 23.02 -34.44 -15.04
C ASP A 871 23.18 -35.54 -13.98
N SER A 872 24.21 -35.45 -13.13
CA SER A 872 24.50 -36.40 -12.05
C SER A 872 24.90 -35.68 -10.76
N ASP A 873 24.61 -36.31 -9.61
CA ASP A 873 25.04 -35.86 -8.29
C ASP A 873 26.27 -36.60 -7.75
N LEU A 874 26.81 -37.56 -8.51
CA LEU A 874 28.01 -38.30 -8.19
C LEU A 874 29.27 -37.42 -8.27
N CYS A 875 30.24 -37.71 -7.42
CA CYS A 875 31.58 -37.14 -7.52
C CYS A 875 32.38 -37.88 -8.60
N ASP A 876 33.28 -37.19 -9.31
CA ASP A 876 34.19 -37.83 -10.29
C ASP A 876 35.20 -38.82 -9.64
N CYS A 877 35.16 -38.99 -8.31
CA CYS A 877 35.86 -40.09 -7.66
C CYS A 877 35.08 -41.42 -7.71
N ASP A 878 33.86 -41.44 -8.27
CA ASP A 878 32.97 -42.59 -8.48
C ASP A 878 32.58 -43.41 -7.23
N VAL A 879 32.76 -42.86 -6.03
CA VAL A 879 32.45 -43.58 -4.76
C VAL A 879 31.06 -43.24 -4.23
N GLU A 880 30.73 -41.96 -4.13
CA GLU A 880 29.49 -41.49 -3.52
C GLU A 880 29.09 -40.11 -4.06
N ARG A 881 27.92 -39.62 -3.64
CA ARG A 881 27.39 -38.29 -3.98
C ARG A 881 28.33 -37.16 -3.52
N GLU A 882 28.59 -36.19 -4.39
CA GLU A 882 29.45 -35.04 -4.07
C GLU A 882 28.75 -34.06 -3.12
N THR A 883 28.94 -34.27 -1.82
CA THR A 883 28.39 -33.44 -0.73
C THR A 883 29.50 -32.75 0.04
N VAL A 884 29.18 -31.72 0.84
CA VAL A 884 30.17 -31.04 1.70
C VAL A 884 30.93 -32.02 2.63
N PRO A 885 30.27 -32.99 3.32
CA PRO A 885 30.99 -34.01 4.08
C PRO A 885 31.94 -34.86 3.21
N HIS A 886 31.49 -35.28 2.01
CA HIS A 886 32.34 -36.04 1.10
C HIS A 886 33.57 -35.23 0.67
N PHE A 887 33.37 -34.00 0.19
CA PHE A 887 34.42 -33.09 -0.26
C PHE A 887 35.48 -32.85 0.83
N LEU A 888 35.05 -32.48 2.04
CA LEU A 888 35.97 -32.15 3.13
C LEU A 888 36.65 -33.38 3.75
N LEU A 889 35.96 -34.52 3.87
CA LEU A 889 36.42 -35.63 4.72
C LEU A 889 36.81 -36.91 3.98
N ARG A 890 36.21 -37.21 2.82
CA ARG A 890 36.24 -38.57 2.24
C ARG A 890 36.75 -38.65 0.80
N CYS A 891 36.68 -37.56 0.03
CA CYS A 891 37.03 -37.57 -1.38
C CYS A 891 38.52 -37.88 -1.61
N THR A 892 38.82 -38.97 -2.29
CA THR A 892 40.20 -39.44 -2.54
C THR A 892 41.01 -38.50 -3.44
N ARG A 893 40.34 -37.70 -4.28
CA ARG A 893 40.96 -36.71 -5.17
C ARG A 893 41.74 -35.63 -4.43
N TRP A 894 41.36 -35.33 -3.19
CA TRP A 894 41.88 -34.19 -2.43
C TRP A 894 42.76 -34.62 -1.25
N ASN A 895 43.33 -35.83 -1.28
CA ASN A 895 44.12 -36.37 -0.16
C ASN A 895 45.35 -35.52 0.18
N GLU A 896 46.09 -35.03 -0.83
CA GLU A 896 47.29 -34.22 -0.64
C GLU A 896 46.96 -32.85 -0.01
N GLN A 897 45.95 -32.17 -0.55
CA GLN A 897 45.49 -30.87 -0.05
C GLN A 897 44.90 -30.98 1.36
N ARG A 898 44.34 -32.15 1.73
CA ARG A 898 43.72 -32.36 3.05
C ARG A 898 44.75 -32.50 4.18
N CYS A 899 46.03 -32.76 3.90
CA CYS A 899 47.05 -32.94 4.95
C CYS A 899 47.10 -31.76 5.95
N ALA A 900 47.14 -30.52 5.44
CA ALA A 900 47.18 -29.32 6.28
C ALA A 900 45.88 -29.12 7.08
N LEU A 901 44.73 -29.54 6.53
CA LEU A 901 43.45 -29.51 7.22
C LEU A 901 43.39 -30.54 8.36
N ILE A 902 43.91 -31.75 8.14
CA ILE A 902 43.95 -32.82 9.15
C ILE A 902 44.79 -32.38 10.35
N GLU A 903 45.96 -31.81 10.11
CA GLU A 903 46.86 -31.30 11.15
C GLU A 903 46.19 -30.19 11.97
N ALA A 904 45.55 -29.22 11.31
CA ALA A 904 44.88 -28.12 11.98
C ALA A 904 43.62 -28.54 12.75
N ALA A 905 42.85 -29.51 12.24
CA ALA A 905 41.60 -29.96 12.87
C ALA A 905 41.83 -30.91 14.06
N GLY A 906 42.90 -31.71 14.03
CA GLY A 906 43.26 -32.63 15.11
C GLY A 906 42.06 -33.47 15.62
N PRO A 907 41.71 -33.41 16.92
CA PRO A 907 40.60 -34.19 17.49
C PRO A 907 39.20 -33.76 17.01
N SER A 908 39.08 -32.60 16.36
CA SER A 908 37.83 -32.12 15.76
C SER A 908 37.61 -32.64 14.34
N LEU A 909 38.55 -33.39 13.76
CA LEU A 909 38.41 -33.99 12.44
C LEU A 909 37.20 -34.95 12.41
N GLY A 910 36.32 -34.78 11.42
CA GLY A 910 35.07 -35.54 11.31
C GLY A 910 33.86 -34.86 11.98
N ASN A 911 34.07 -33.87 12.85
CA ASN A 911 32.98 -33.04 13.36
C ASN A 911 32.76 -31.82 12.45
N LEU A 912 31.87 -31.99 11.46
CA LEU A 912 31.59 -30.97 10.45
C LEU A 912 31.14 -29.62 11.06
N SER A 913 30.40 -29.65 12.16
CA SER A 913 29.94 -28.44 12.86
C SER A 913 31.12 -27.63 13.38
N GLN A 914 32.05 -28.26 14.12
CA GLN A 914 33.24 -27.59 14.64
C GLN A 914 34.17 -27.11 13.52
N MET A 915 34.40 -27.94 12.50
CA MET A 915 35.27 -27.59 11.36
C MET A 915 34.78 -26.35 10.60
N LEU A 916 33.46 -26.17 10.51
CA LEU A 916 32.84 -25.02 9.84
C LEU A 916 32.47 -23.88 10.82
N GLY A 917 32.90 -23.96 12.08
CA GLY A 917 32.72 -22.90 13.09
C GLY A 917 31.31 -22.80 13.66
N GLY A 918 30.49 -23.84 13.55
CA GLY A 918 29.18 -23.95 14.19
C GLY A 918 29.23 -24.62 15.56
N LYS A 919 28.17 -24.44 16.35
CA LYS A 919 27.99 -25.15 17.64
C LYS A 919 27.28 -26.51 17.38
N PRO A 920 27.88 -27.65 17.78
CA PRO A 920 27.23 -28.96 17.68
C PRO A 920 25.98 -29.03 18.58
N ALA A 921 24.96 -29.79 18.17
CA ALA A 921 23.76 -29.99 18.97
C ALA A 921 24.00 -30.80 20.27
N THR A 922 25.07 -31.57 20.35
CA THR A 922 25.45 -32.40 21.50
C THR A 922 26.05 -31.63 22.67
N VAL A 923 26.43 -30.36 22.46
CA VAL A 923 26.97 -29.49 23.52
C VAL A 923 25.82 -28.63 24.05
N GLY A 924 25.33 -28.94 25.25
CA GLY A 924 24.24 -28.21 25.90
C GLY A 924 24.52 -26.71 26.07
N ASP A 925 23.49 -25.93 26.44
CA ASP A 925 23.62 -24.50 26.77
C ASP A 925 24.28 -24.24 28.14
N ALA A 926 24.67 -25.31 28.85
CA ALA A 926 25.55 -25.21 29.99
C ALA A 926 26.88 -24.63 29.52
N SER A 927 27.26 -23.49 30.11
CA SER A 927 28.63 -22.99 30.15
C SER A 927 29.59 -24.15 30.32
N GLU A 928 30.75 -24.10 29.65
CA GLU A 928 31.88 -24.95 30.03
C GLU A 928 32.00 -25.01 31.56
N PRO A 929 32.51 -26.09 32.16
CA PRO A 929 32.78 -26.15 33.61
C PRO A 929 33.60 -24.95 34.13
N SER A 930 34.26 -24.22 33.22
CA SER A 930 35.04 -22.99 33.41
C SER A 930 34.23 -21.68 33.50
N GLY A 931 32.91 -21.71 33.23
CA GLY A 931 32.06 -20.51 33.16
C GLY A 931 32.30 -19.62 31.92
N ARG A 932 33.04 -20.09 30.90
CA ARG A 932 33.30 -19.33 29.67
C ARG A 932 32.23 -19.58 28.60
N ALA A 933 31.85 -18.51 27.89
CA ALA A 933 30.95 -18.58 26.74
C ALA A 933 31.63 -19.29 25.56
N TRP A 934 30.92 -20.22 24.91
CA TRP A 934 31.39 -20.95 23.72
C TRP A 934 31.83 -20.02 22.59
N LYS A 935 32.92 -20.37 21.89
CA LYS A 935 33.46 -19.63 20.74
C LYS A 935 33.90 -20.59 19.64
N PRO A 936 33.78 -20.21 18.35
CA PRO A 936 34.27 -21.02 17.25
C PRO A 936 35.80 -21.01 17.19
N ASP A 937 36.39 -22.14 16.77
CA ASP A 937 37.82 -22.21 16.47
C ASP A 937 38.11 -21.64 15.07
N VAL A 938 38.50 -20.37 15.05
CA VAL A 938 38.80 -19.64 13.81
C VAL A 938 40.02 -20.22 13.08
N LYS A 939 40.94 -20.91 13.78
CA LYS A 939 42.12 -21.51 13.13
C LYS A 939 41.71 -22.68 12.25
N ILE A 940 40.85 -23.56 12.75
CA ILE A 940 40.32 -24.70 11.99
C ILE A 940 39.51 -24.22 10.78
N VAL A 941 38.65 -23.22 10.96
CA VAL A 941 37.86 -22.64 9.87
C VAL A 941 38.75 -22.06 8.77
N ARG A 942 39.87 -21.40 9.13
CA ARG A 942 40.84 -20.89 8.16
C ARG A 942 41.53 -22.02 7.39
N ALA A 943 41.85 -23.14 8.05
CA ALA A 943 42.40 -24.32 7.38
C ALA A 943 41.40 -24.95 6.40
N VAL A 944 40.11 -25.00 6.75
CA VAL A 944 39.05 -25.46 5.83
C VAL A 944 38.93 -24.56 4.60
N ILE A 945 38.99 -23.24 4.79
CA ILE A 945 38.96 -22.28 3.67
C ILE A 945 40.21 -22.44 2.80
N ALA A 946 41.39 -22.59 3.39
CA ALA A 946 42.64 -22.79 2.67
C ALA A 946 42.60 -24.06 1.82
N PHE A 947 42.17 -25.19 2.40
CA PHE A 947 41.91 -26.44 1.68
C PHE A 947 41.00 -26.21 0.46
N ALA A 948 39.83 -25.58 0.68
CA ALA A 948 38.88 -25.33 -0.40
C ALA A 948 39.44 -24.42 -1.50
N MET A 949 40.30 -23.45 -1.16
CA MET A 949 40.98 -22.59 -2.13
C MET A 949 42.03 -23.36 -2.95
N GLU A 950 42.81 -24.22 -2.31
CA GLU A 950 43.84 -25.04 -2.97
C GLU A 950 43.24 -26.02 -3.98
N THR A 951 42.03 -26.52 -3.74
CA THR A 951 41.33 -27.37 -4.73
C THR A 951 40.89 -26.61 -5.99
N GLY A 952 40.77 -25.28 -5.94
CA GLY A 952 40.21 -24.45 -7.01
C GLY A 952 38.71 -24.66 -7.30
N TRP A 953 38.10 -25.71 -6.74
CA TRP A 953 36.76 -26.19 -7.11
C TRP A 953 35.61 -25.27 -6.67
N LEU A 954 35.77 -24.61 -5.51
CA LEU A 954 34.75 -23.73 -4.93
C LEU A 954 34.99 -22.24 -5.22
N ALA A 955 36.04 -21.93 -5.99
CA ALA A 955 36.38 -20.56 -6.36
C ALA A 955 35.30 -19.96 -7.28
N PRO A 956 34.92 -18.68 -7.07
CA PRO A 956 34.01 -18.02 -7.99
C PRO A 956 34.72 -17.70 -9.31
N GLU A 957 34.43 -18.46 -10.38
CA GLU A 957 34.60 -17.94 -11.75
C GLU A 957 33.85 -16.61 -11.87
N GLY A 958 34.53 -15.62 -12.45
CA GLY A 958 34.18 -14.18 -12.46
C GLY A 958 32.77 -13.84 -12.92
#